data_AF-A0AAN6SQ54-F1
#
_entry.id   AF-A0AAN6SQ54-F1
#
_cell.length_a   1.000
_cell.length_b   1.000
_cell.length_c   1.000
_cell.angle_alpha   90.00
_cell.angle_beta   90.00
_cell.angle_gamma   90.00
#
_symmetry.space_group_name_H-M   'P 1'
#
loop_
_entity.id
_entity.type
_entity.pdbx_description
1 polymer ?
#
loop_
_entity_poly.entity_id
_entity_poly.type
_entity_poly.pdbx_seq_one_letter_code
_entity_poly.pdbx_strand_id
1 'polypeptide(L)'
;MAFLLVFVLILTIIAGTIARQNSEASEWKPKIEPLNDFDWRATPPMKLRPFKPTYHITMAIQNSTPSDLIVMDNNYLERVTTRRNIMAEYTSAVYGTVSSGHAPVKELYTYLLGTYLPARYPTMFGLTQVETATHSTSQTLFRNIVTGRTYPLSPPPPDPSEMLKILGETVEDDLFLLLQDRDSGEHRAVAFVCCHPAGFDPSEKLGKRLAEIHGPVPAYEKIGASMERYFARLEVGRSVKRTNWSIQTHPNLYAPSGNHVHVGEKVEEEQEIDVEKARFRTELQTLTRLSRTQAILFSFKTYMYTLGEIKREGLGPDLADAVEGLKAGNAPGMWVYKGGKVNMAAALRNVVVVGGSYVGVPRFAISPGHEHKAFIPLSAVFAGAPDAPRHQVARARAVSLQPHTLTLDREWQGSRTIPFDFLVVATGTRLAAPGTMPDDDKPPSVRYLQTYQSGIKSARSVVIIGGGAVGVQMACDLKELYPAKEVTLVHSRAHLMPVYHEGLSNLIKARFAELGVKLVTGSRVVVPPGGFPNNSNGGKPFDIQLQDGRTLSAEFAIQATGQTPNNQFLEGLENESSSSLSESVVNPRNGFVRVLPTMQFRDPRYPHLFAVGDIADSGAHKAARPGAVQAAVAARNIAALVVGGEPTERLSVAPAGIHLTLGLTRNVIFRNPNTAAGDTEPFVNLKDDGREDMGIEGVWVRRGVVVTSPQEYHL
;
A
#
# COMPACT_ATOMS: atom_id res chain seq x y z
N MET A 1 -7.80 -33.05 -79.99
CA MET A 1 -8.71 -33.93 -79.21
C MET A 1 -8.10 -34.43 -77.89
N ALA A 2 -6.80 -34.75 -77.83
CA ALA A 2 -6.15 -35.24 -76.60
C ALA A 2 -6.08 -34.20 -75.44
N PHE A 3 -5.95 -32.91 -75.73
CA PHE A 3 -5.88 -31.86 -74.71
C PHE A 3 -7.22 -31.59 -73.99
N LEU A 4 -8.35 -31.78 -74.67
CA LEU A 4 -9.68 -31.58 -74.09
C LEU A 4 -10.04 -32.74 -73.13
N LEU A 5 -9.60 -33.96 -73.45
CA LEU A 5 -9.79 -35.15 -72.61
C LEU A 5 -8.99 -35.09 -71.30
N VAL A 6 -7.77 -34.56 -71.32
CA VAL A 6 -6.95 -34.41 -70.11
C VAL A 6 -7.50 -33.31 -69.20
N PHE A 7 -8.02 -32.20 -69.76
CA PHE A 7 -8.59 -31.11 -68.97
C PHE A 7 -9.92 -31.48 -68.31
N VAL A 8 -10.78 -32.24 -69.01
CA VAL A 8 -12.03 -32.79 -68.46
C VAL A 8 -11.74 -33.86 -67.41
N LEU A 9 -10.73 -34.74 -67.61
CA LEU A 9 -10.34 -35.72 -66.59
C LEU A 9 -9.81 -35.05 -65.31
N ILE A 10 -9.00 -33.99 -65.43
CA ILE A 10 -8.48 -33.23 -64.29
C ILE A 10 -9.59 -32.49 -63.56
N LEU A 11 -10.54 -31.85 -64.26
CA LEU A 11 -11.70 -31.20 -63.65
C LEU A 11 -12.67 -32.19 -62.99
N THR A 12 -12.80 -33.41 -63.52
CA THR A 12 -13.66 -34.46 -62.94
C THR A 12 -12.99 -35.13 -61.73
N ILE A 13 -11.66 -35.26 -61.73
CA ILE A 13 -10.87 -35.70 -60.56
C ILE A 13 -10.87 -34.61 -59.49
N ILE A 14 -10.72 -33.32 -59.84
CA ILE A 14 -10.78 -32.20 -58.88
C ILE A 14 -12.20 -32.05 -58.33
N ALA A 15 -13.25 -32.10 -59.16
CA ALA A 15 -14.64 -32.06 -58.69
C ALA A 15 -15.01 -33.32 -57.88
N GLY A 16 -14.50 -34.50 -58.25
CA GLY A 16 -14.67 -35.74 -57.49
C GLY A 16 -13.87 -35.79 -56.17
N THR A 17 -12.75 -35.08 -56.09
CA THR A 17 -11.92 -34.93 -54.88
C THR A 17 -12.50 -33.87 -53.95
N ILE A 18 -13.06 -32.77 -54.49
CA ILE A 18 -13.81 -31.77 -53.73
C ILE A 18 -15.16 -32.33 -53.25
N ALA A 19 -15.83 -33.16 -54.04
CA ALA A 19 -17.07 -33.84 -53.65
C ALA A 19 -16.83 -34.98 -52.63
N ARG A 20 -15.69 -35.71 -52.71
CA ARG A 20 -15.28 -36.69 -51.69
C ARG A 20 -14.73 -36.03 -50.41
N GLN A 21 -14.08 -34.86 -50.50
CA GLN A 21 -13.67 -34.09 -49.31
C GLN A 21 -14.86 -33.46 -48.57
N ASN A 22 -15.99 -33.22 -49.26
CA ASN A 22 -17.21 -32.69 -48.63
C ASN A 22 -18.16 -33.75 -48.07
N SER A 23 -17.92 -35.05 -48.28
CA SER A 23 -18.78 -36.13 -47.74
C SER A 23 -18.20 -36.88 -46.54
N GLU A 24 -16.94 -36.64 -46.17
CA GLU A 24 -16.30 -37.20 -44.97
C GLU A 24 -15.32 -36.19 -44.35
N ALA A 25 -15.84 -35.08 -43.82
CA ALA A 25 -15.07 -34.32 -42.84
C ALA A 25 -14.93 -35.22 -41.59
N SER A 26 -13.83 -35.99 -41.53
CA SER A 26 -13.40 -36.72 -40.35
C SER A 26 -13.61 -35.83 -39.12
N GLU A 27 -14.49 -36.27 -38.23
CA GLU A 27 -14.85 -35.52 -37.03
C GLU A 27 -13.58 -35.28 -36.21
N TRP A 28 -13.02 -34.07 -36.29
CA TRP A 28 -11.82 -33.72 -35.57
C TRP A 28 -12.09 -33.90 -34.07
N LYS A 29 -11.38 -34.86 -33.45
CA LYS A 29 -11.47 -35.14 -32.02
C LYS A 29 -10.36 -34.39 -31.29
N PRO A 30 -10.68 -33.35 -30.50
CA PRO A 30 -9.66 -32.67 -29.71
C PRO A 30 -8.98 -33.64 -28.76
N LYS A 31 -7.66 -33.52 -28.63
CA LYS A 31 -6.93 -34.16 -27.54
C LYS A 31 -7.24 -33.41 -26.24
N ILE A 32 -8.22 -33.90 -25.50
CA ILE A 32 -8.60 -33.40 -24.18
C ILE A 32 -7.91 -34.31 -23.15
N GLU A 33 -7.07 -33.73 -22.31
CA GLU A 33 -6.40 -34.47 -21.25
C GLU A 33 -7.36 -34.62 -20.06
N PRO A 34 -7.72 -35.83 -19.63
CA PRO A 34 -8.66 -36.03 -18.53
C PRO A 34 -8.03 -35.67 -17.18
N LEU A 35 -8.82 -35.09 -16.27
CA LEU A 35 -8.47 -34.94 -14.86
C LEU A 35 -9.27 -35.94 -14.02
N ASN A 36 -8.80 -37.19 -13.99
CA ASN A 36 -9.54 -38.31 -13.37
C ASN A 36 -9.76 -38.15 -11.87
N ASP A 37 -8.85 -37.44 -11.17
CA ASP A 37 -8.88 -37.25 -9.72
C ASP A 37 -9.19 -35.79 -9.34
N PHE A 38 -9.79 -35.01 -10.24
CA PHE A 38 -10.08 -33.60 -9.98
C PHE A 38 -11.12 -33.43 -8.88
N ASP A 39 -10.72 -32.80 -7.77
CA ASP A 39 -11.64 -32.30 -6.75
C ASP A 39 -11.83 -30.80 -6.90
N TRP A 40 -12.99 -30.41 -7.45
CA TRP A 40 -13.34 -29.01 -7.60
C TRP A 40 -13.44 -28.29 -6.25
N ARG A 41 -13.81 -28.97 -5.16
CA ARG A 41 -13.99 -28.34 -3.83
C ARG A 41 -12.66 -27.92 -3.20
N ALA A 42 -11.60 -28.67 -3.47
CA ALA A 42 -10.25 -28.40 -2.98
C ALA A 42 -9.43 -27.50 -3.92
N THR A 43 -9.95 -27.17 -5.11
CA THR A 43 -9.23 -26.38 -6.10
C THR A 43 -9.56 -24.89 -5.95
N PRO A 44 -8.65 -24.04 -5.44
CA PRO A 44 -8.92 -22.62 -5.31
C PRO A 44 -8.97 -21.91 -6.67
N PRO A 45 -9.65 -20.75 -6.78
CA PRO A 45 -9.67 -19.98 -8.01
C PRO A 45 -8.27 -19.48 -8.34
N MET A 46 -7.95 -19.42 -9.63
CA MET A 46 -6.68 -18.85 -10.10
C MET A 46 -6.52 -17.40 -9.59
N LYS A 47 -5.29 -16.98 -9.29
CA LYS A 47 -4.94 -15.60 -8.94
C LYS A 47 -4.29 -14.90 -10.13
N LEU A 48 -5.06 -14.15 -10.90
CA LEU A 48 -4.57 -13.43 -12.06
C LEU A 48 -4.14 -12.00 -11.64
N ARG A 49 -2.87 -11.62 -11.90
CA ARG A 49 -2.28 -10.32 -11.59
C ARG A 49 -1.60 -9.71 -12.83
N PRO A 50 -2.34 -9.39 -13.91
CA PRO A 50 -1.77 -8.85 -15.15
C PRO A 50 -1.35 -7.37 -15.04
N PHE A 51 -0.72 -7.00 -13.92
CA PHE A 51 -0.30 -5.64 -13.63
C PHE A 51 0.85 -5.25 -14.56
N LYS A 52 0.72 -4.09 -15.18
CA LYS A 52 1.75 -3.51 -16.04
C LYS A 52 1.78 -2.00 -15.79
N PRO A 53 2.94 -1.41 -15.46
CA PRO A 53 3.05 0.02 -15.15
C PRO A 53 2.76 0.92 -16.35
N THR A 54 2.76 0.37 -17.56
CA THR A 54 2.36 1.09 -18.78
C THR A 54 1.39 0.24 -19.58
N TYR A 55 0.23 0.80 -19.89
CA TYR A 55 -0.79 0.11 -20.66
C TYR A 55 -0.53 0.22 -22.16
N HIS A 56 -0.42 -0.91 -22.83
CA HIS A 56 -0.43 -0.96 -24.29
C HIS A 56 -1.60 -1.78 -24.78
N ILE A 57 -2.51 -1.14 -25.53
CA ILE A 57 -3.57 -1.87 -26.22
C ILE A 57 -2.92 -2.78 -27.27
N THR A 58 -3.09 -4.08 -27.06
CA THR A 58 -2.60 -5.15 -27.93
C THR A 58 -3.57 -6.32 -27.83
N MET A 59 -3.50 -7.28 -28.75
CA MET A 59 -4.30 -8.51 -28.65
C MET A 59 -3.88 -9.36 -27.43
N ALA A 60 -2.61 -9.28 -27.00
CA ALA A 60 -2.07 -9.97 -25.81
C ALA A 60 -2.41 -11.48 -25.74
N ILE A 61 -2.52 -12.12 -26.90
CA ILE A 61 -2.90 -13.52 -27.03
C ILE A 61 -1.70 -14.42 -26.77
N GLN A 62 -1.94 -15.50 -26.03
CA GLN A 62 -0.99 -16.58 -25.75
C GLN A 62 -1.57 -17.91 -26.25
N ASN A 63 -0.71 -18.79 -26.78
CA ASN A 63 -1.13 -20.14 -27.15
C ASN A 63 -1.67 -20.90 -25.93
N SER A 64 -2.72 -21.68 -26.15
CA SER A 64 -3.34 -22.55 -25.15
C SER A 64 -3.64 -23.91 -25.76
N THR A 65 -4.10 -24.84 -24.95
CA THR A 65 -4.55 -26.16 -25.42
C THR A 65 -6.07 -26.25 -25.38
N PRO A 66 -6.67 -27.18 -26.16
CA PRO A 66 -8.09 -27.48 -26.02
C PRO A 66 -8.48 -27.83 -24.57
N SER A 67 -7.61 -28.49 -23.80
CA SER A 67 -7.85 -28.87 -22.39
C SER A 67 -8.02 -27.71 -21.42
N ASP A 68 -7.66 -26.49 -21.82
CA ASP A 68 -7.72 -25.27 -21.01
C ASP A 68 -8.93 -24.40 -21.36
N LEU A 69 -9.88 -24.93 -22.15
CA LEU A 69 -11.01 -24.15 -22.68
C LEU A 69 -11.92 -23.61 -21.58
N ILE A 70 -12.34 -24.50 -20.67
CA ILE A 70 -13.15 -24.20 -19.49
C ILE A 70 -12.38 -24.65 -18.26
N VAL A 71 -12.25 -23.77 -17.26
CA VAL A 71 -11.52 -24.01 -16.01
C VAL A 71 -12.50 -24.08 -14.85
N MET A 72 -12.47 -25.19 -14.12
CA MET A 72 -13.28 -25.40 -12.92
C MET A 72 -12.48 -25.09 -11.65
N ASP A 73 -13.15 -24.55 -10.64
CA ASP A 73 -12.61 -24.30 -9.30
C ASP A 73 -13.72 -24.44 -8.24
N ASN A 74 -13.39 -24.19 -6.98
CA ASN A 74 -14.29 -24.33 -5.84
C ASN A 74 -15.45 -23.33 -5.83
N ASN A 75 -15.47 -22.34 -6.73
CA ASN A 75 -16.61 -21.44 -6.88
C ASN A 75 -17.70 -22.01 -7.80
N TYR A 76 -17.41 -23.08 -8.55
CA TYR A 76 -18.27 -23.57 -9.63
C TYR A 76 -19.75 -23.70 -9.25
N LEU A 77 -20.08 -24.39 -8.14
CA LEU A 77 -21.46 -24.64 -7.72
C LEU A 77 -22.22 -23.35 -7.40
N GLU A 78 -21.58 -22.42 -6.69
CA GLU A 78 -22.15 -21.10 -6.39
C GLU A 78 -22.40 -20.35 -7.71
N ARG A 79 -21.41 -20.35 -8.61
CA ARG A 79 -21.44 -19.60 -9.86
C ARG A 79 -22.56 -20.06 -10.79
N VAL A 80 -22.68 -21.35 -11.05
CA VAL A 80 -23.77 -21.87 -11.91
C VAL A 80 -25.15 -21.76 -11.25
N THR A 81 -25.22 -21.68 -9.93
CA THR A 81 -26.46 -21.40 -9.19
C THR A 81 -26.88 -19.94 -9.34
N THR A 82 -25.95 -19.00 -9.15
CA THR A 82 -26.18 -17.57 -9.35
C THR A 82 -26.55 -17.27 -10.81
N ARG A 83 -25.89 -17.91 -11.78
CA ARG A 83 -26.23 -17.79 -13.21
C ARG A 83 -27.66 -18.23 -13.49
N ARG A 84 -28.15 -19.32 -12.87
CA ARG A 84 -29.55 -19.74 -12.99
C ARG A 84 -30.53 -18.65 -12.56
N ASN A 85 -30.24 -17.98 -11.45
CA ASN A 85 -31.09 -16.88 -10.96
C ASN A 85 -31.05 -15.69 -11.94
N ILE A 86 -29.86 -15.29 -12.38
CA ILE A 86 -29.68 -14.21 -13.37
C ILE A 86 -30.43 -14.53 -14.67
N MET A 87 -30.34 -15.76 -15.18
CA MET A 87 -31.02 -16.17 -16.40
C MET A 87 -32.54 -16.20 -16.25
N ALA A 88 -33.05 -16.57 -15.07
CA ALA A 88 -34.47 -16.52 -14.79
C ALA A 88 -35.00 -15.07 -14.74
N GLU A 89 -34.23 -14.16 -14.16
CA GLU A 89 -34.61 -12.76 -13.97
C GLU A 89 -34.43 -11.92 -15.25
N TYR A 90 -33.33 -12.11 -15.98
CA TYR A 90 -32.90 -11.26 -17.09
C TYR A 90 -32.90 -11.96 -18.46
N THR A 91 -33.55 -13.12 -18.59
CA THR A 91 -33.74 -13.96 -19.81
C THR A 91 -33.10 -13.43 -21.11
N SER A 92 -33.80 -12.58 -21.88
CA SER A 92 -33.35 -12.12 -23.21
C SER A 92 -32.17 -11.16 -23.17
N ALA A 93 -31.87 -10.57 -22.01
CA ALA A 93 -30.71 -9.72 -21.82
C ALA A 93 -29.42 -10.55 -21.68
N VAL A 94 -29.49 -11.81 -21.25
CA VAL A 94 -28.29 -12.61 -20.90
C VAL A 94 -28.04 -13.81 -21.79
N TYR A 95 -28.97 -14.21 -22.65
CA TYR A 95 -28.67 -15.13 -23.74
C TYR A 95 -29.58 -14.88 -24.95
N GLY A 96 -29.06 -15.18 -26.14
CA GLY A 96 -29.80 -14.99 -27.38
C GLY A 96 -29.03 -15.50 -28.59
N THR A 97 -29.76 -15.71 -29.69
CA THR A 97 -29.19 -16.17 -30.96
C THR A 97 -29.98 -15.62 -32.13
N VAL A 98 -29.30 -15.36 -33.24
CA VAL A 98 -29.93 -15.10 -34.54
C VAL A 98 -29.99 -16.39 -35.36
N SER A 99 -30.70 -16.38 -36.48
CA SER A 99 -30.89 -17.57 -37.32
C SER A 99 -29.57 -18.24 -37.76
N SER A 100 -28.55 -17.44 -38.12
CA SER A 100 -27.22 -17.95 -38.48
C SER A 100 -26.46 -18.58 -37.30
N GLY A 101 -26.90 -18.33 -36.06
CA GLY A 101 -26.33 -18.88 -34.83
C GLY A 101 -26.91 -20.25 -34.42
N HIS A 102 -28.02 -20.70 -35.01
CA HIS A 102 -28.67 -21.95 -34.60
C HIS A 102 -27.77 -23.19 -34.73
N ALA A 103 -27.08 -23.34 -35.88
CA ALA A 103 -26.16 -24.45 -36.11
C ALA A 103 -24.90 -24.36 -35.21
N PRO A 104 -24.23 -23.19 -35.08
CA PRO A 104 -23.15 -23.01 -34.11
C PRO A 104 -23.55 -23.33 -32.66
N VAL A 105 -24.74 -22.93 -32.20
CA VAL A 105 -25.24 -23.22 -30.85
C VAL A 105 -25.38 -24.73 -30.64
N LYS A 106 -26.00 -25.42 -31.60
CA LYS A 106 -26.17 -26.88 -31.54
C LYS A 106 -24.83 -27.60 -31.50
N GLU A 107 -23.87 -27.19 -32.31
CA GLU A 107 -22.52 -27.76 -32.30
C GLU A 107 -21.82 -27.53 -30.96
N LEU A 108 -21.86 -26.30 -30.44
CA LEU A 108 -21.27 -25.97 -29.13
C LEU A 108 -21.89 -26.80 -28.00
N TYR A 109 -23.22 -26.91 -27.99
CA TYR A 109 -23.96 -27.70 -27.02
C TYR A 109 -23.52 -29.17 -27.02
N THR A 110 -23.53 -29.80 -28.20
CA THR A 110 -23.10 -31.19 -28.34
C THR A 110 -21.62 -31.36 -28.01
N TYR A 111 -20.76 -30.42 -28.40
CA TYR A 111 -19.33 -30.47 -28.10
C TYR A 111 -19.04 -30.37 -26.60
N LEU A 112 -19.59 -29.37 -25.91
CA LEU A 112 -19.30 -29.15 -24.50
C LEU A 112 -19.89 -30.27 -23.62
N LEU A 113 -21.16 -30.60 -23.79
CA LEU A 113 -21.82 -31.61 -22.95
C LEU A 113 -21.49 -33.04 -23.39
N GLY A 114 -21.33 -33.29 -24.68
CA GLY A 114 -21.11 -34.64 -25.20
C GLY A 114 -19.66 -35.07 -25.29
N THR A 115 -18.71 -34.14 -25.33
CA THR A 115 -17.28 -34.44 -25.53
C THR A 115 -16.41 -33.78 -24.48
N TYR A 116 -16.44 -32.45 -24.36
CA TYR A 116 -15.45 -31.71 -23.57
C TYR A 116 -15.57 -31.97 -22.06
N LEU A 117 -16.73 -31.67 -21.47
CA LEU A 117 -16.89 -31.71 -20.01
C LEU A 117 -16.75 -33.11 -19.43
N PRO A 118 -17.38 -34.17 -19.98
CA PRO A 118 -17.20 -35.53 -19.47
C PRO A 118 -15.77 -36.06 -19.67
N ALA A 119 -15.07 -35.67 -20.73
CA ALA A 119 -13.69 -36.09 -20.95
C ALA A 119 -12.70 -35.35 -20.04
N ARG A 120 -12.86 -34.03 -19.88
CA ARG A 120 -11.93 -33.21 -19.07
C ARG A 120 -12.15 -33.39 -17.57
N TYR A 121 -13.41 -33.46 -17.13
CA TYR A 121 -13.81 -33.46 -15.73
C TYR A 121 -14.77 -34.63 -15.40
N PRO A 122 -14.31 -35.90 -15.53
CA PRO A 122 -15.15 -37.08 -15.35
C PRO A 122 -15.72 -37.23 -13.92
N THR A 123 -15.12 -36.59 -12.92
CA THR A 123 -15.63 -36.56 -11.53
C THR A 123 -16.82 -35.61 -11.36
N MET A 124 -17.01 -34.66 -12.28
CA MET A 124 -18.07 -33.65 -12.22
C MET A 124 -19.19 -33.91 -13.23
N PHE A 125 -18.87 -34.56 -14.36
CA PHE A 125 -19.80 -34.75 -15.47
C PHE A 125 -19.71 -36.17 -16.03
N GLY A 126 -20.85 -36.67 -16.51
CA GLY A 126 -20.93 -37.99 -17.15
C GLY A 126 -22.01 -38.05 -18.20
N LEU A 127 -22.05 -39.17 -18.91
CA LEU A 127 -23.10 -39.49 -19.88
C LEU A 127 -23.89 -40.71 -19.37
N THR A 128 -25.20 -40.74 -19.66
CA THR A 128 -26.07 -41.86 -19.30
C THR A 128 -26.98 -42.17 -20.47
N GLN A 129 -27.12 -43.44 -20.81
CA GLN A 129 -28.09 -43.90 -21.80
C GLN A 129 -29.39 -44.31 -21.10
N VAL A 130 -30.52 -43.91 -21.67
CA VAL A 130 -31.86 -44.25 -21.19
C VAL A 130 -32.64 -44.87 -22.34
N GLU A 131 -33.21 -46.05 -22.11
CA GLU A 131 -34.11 -46.70 -23.07
C GLU A 131 -35.51 -46.09 -22.95
N THR A 132 -36.11 -45.69 -24.08
CA THR A 132 -37.48 -45.20 -24.08
C THR A 132 -38.47 -46.35 -23.98
N ALA A 133 -39.66 -46.12 -23.38
CA ALA A 133 -40.72 -47.13 -23.19
C ALA A 133 -41.19 -47.84 -24.48
N THR A 134 -40.88 -47.27 -25.65
CA THR A 134 -40.92 -47.95 -26.94
C THR A 134 -39.51 -48.45 -27.27
N HIS A 135 -39.29 -49.77 -27.31
CA HIS A 135 -38.00 -50.46 -27.48
C HIS A 135 -37.21 -50.20 -28.79
N SER A 136 -37.38 -49.04 -29.45
CA SER A 136 -36.74 -48.71 -30.73
C SER A 136 -35.82 -47.48 -30.71
N THR A 137 -35.75 -46.70 -29.62
CA THR A 137 -34.89 -45.50 -29.55
C THR A 137 -34.17 -45.36 -28.20
N SER A 138 -32.84 -45.27 -28.21
CA SER A 138 -32.04 -44.92 -27.03
C SER A 138 -31.78 -43.42 -26.97
N GLN A 139 -32.00 -42.80 -25.81
CA GLN A 139 -31.69 -41.40 -25.57
C GLN A 139 -30.37 -41.31 -24.79
N THR A 140 -29.46 -40.43 -25.22
CA THR A 140 -28.26 -40.11 -24.41
C THR A 140 -28.52 -38.83 -23.64
N LEU A 141 -28.28 -38.88 -22.32
CA LEU A 141 -28.38 -37.75 -21.40
C LEU A 141 -26.98 -37.35 -20.92
N PHE A 142 -26.74 -36.05 -20.83
CA PHE A 142 -25.64 -35.50 -20.06
C PHE A 142 -26.05 -35.39 -18.60
N ARG A 143 -25.13 -35.71 -17.69
CA ARG A 143 -25.33 -35.63 -16.24
C ARG A 143 -24.29 -34.71 -15.62
N ASN A 144 -24.75 -33.65 -14.97
CA ASN A 144 -23.95 -32.79 -14.11
C ASN A 144 -24.03 -33.34 -12.69
N ILE A 145 -23.01 -34.10 -12.27
CA ILE A 145 -22.98 -34.81 -10.99
C ILE A 145 -23.00 -33.81 -9.82
N VAL A 146 -22.38 -32.65 -10.01
CA VAL A 146 -22.26 -31.61 -8.98
C VAL A 146 -23.60 -30.94 -8.68
N THR A 147 -24.39 -30.64 -9.71
CA THR A 147 -25.71 -29.99 -9.54
C THR A 147 -26.88 -30.98 -9.47
N GLY A 148 -26.62 -32.26 -9.77
CA GLY A 148 -27.65 -33.31 -9.87
C GLY A 148 -28.54 -33.22 -11.10
N ARG A 149 -28.27 -32.30 -12.04
CA ARG A 149 -29.11 -32.08 -13.22
C ARG A 149 -28.74 -32.99 -14.39
N THR A 150 -29.74 -33.32 -15.19
CA THR A 150 -29.58 -34.06 -16.45
C THR A 150 -30.21 -33.30 -17.61
N TYR A 151 -29.59 -33.39 -18.78
CA TYR A 151 -30.02 -32.70 -19.98
C TYR A 151 -29.95 -33.63 -21.20
N PRO A 152 -30.88 -33.53 -22.17
CA PRO A 152 -30.86 -34.37 -23.36
C PRO A 152 -29.69 -34.00 -24.28
N LEU A 153 -28.86 -34.99 -24.63
CA LEU A 153 -27.71 -34.80 -25.52
C LEU A 153 -28.01 -35.29 -26.95
N SER A 154 -28.64 -36.46 -27.07
CA SER A 154 -29.00 -37.05 -28.36
C SER A 154 -30.40 -37.68 -28.30
N PRO A 155 -31.40 -37.11 -29.01
CA PRO A 155 -31.33 -35.82 -29.71
C PRO A 155 -31.18 -34.64 -28.73
N PRO A 156 -30.49 -33.55 -29.10
CA PRO A 156 -30.47 -32.33 -28.31
C PRO A 156 -31.83 -31.60 -28.38
N PRO A 157 -32.09 -30.63 -27.49
CA PRO A 157 -33.29 -29.80 -27.56
C PRO A 157 -33.48 -29.17 -28.95
N PRO A 158 -34.73 -29.06 -29.44
CA PRO A 158 -35.00 -28.46 -30.74
C PRO A 158 -34.81 -26.94 -30.75
N ASP A 159 -35.05 -26.27 -29.61
CA ASP A 159 -34.89 -24.81 -29.47
C ASP A 159 -33.43 -24.44 -29.12
N PRO A 160 -32.73 -23.67 -29.96
CA PRO A 160 -31.40 -23.14 -29.65
C PRO A 160 -31.34 -22.30 -28.37
N SER A 161 -32.43 -21.61 -28.00
CA SER A 161 -32.47 -20.80 -26.78
C SER A 161 -32.43 -21.68 -25.53
N GLU A 162 -33.10 -22.84 -25.57
CA GLU A 162 -33.03 -23.85 -24.52
C GLU A 162 -31.60 -24.43 -24.40
N MET A 163 -30.93 -24.69 -25.52
CA MET A 163 -29.52 -25.13 -25.51
C MET A 163 -28.58 -24.09 -24.89
N LEU A 164 -28.74 -22.80 -25.23
CA LEU A 164 -27.97 -21.71 -24.62
C LEU A 164 -28.25 -21.58 -23.12
N LYS A 165 -29.50 -21.74 -22.71
CA LYS A 165 -29.88 -21.77 -21.30
C LYS A 165 -29.14 -22.88 -20.56
N ILE A 166 -29.22 -24.11 -21.05
CA ILE A 166 -28.54 -25.27 -20.45
C ILE A 166 -27.02 -25.05 -20.38
N LEU A 167 -26.42 -24.48 -21.43
CA LEU A 167 -25.00 -24.11 -21.43
C LEU A 167 -24.69 -23.13 -20.30
N GLY A 168 -25.47 -22.06 -20.16
CA GLY A 168 -25.27 -21.06 -19.09
C GLY A 168 -25.51 -21.60 -17.67
N GLU A 169 -26.34 -22.61 -17.51
CA GLU A 169 -26.55 -23.31 -16.24
C GLU A 169 -25.49 -24.40 -15.94
N THR A 170 -24.66 -24.75 -16.93
CA THR A 170 -23.68 -25.84 -16.84
C THR A 170 -22.24 -25.36 -16.77
N VAL A 171 -21.87 -24.34 -17.55
CA VAL A 171 -20.55 -23.70 -17.50
C VAL A 171 -20.67 -22.28 -16.99
N GLU A 172 -19.74 -21.87 -16.14
CA GLU A 172 -19.78 -20.55 -15.51
C GLU A 172 -19.21 -19.43 -16.39
N ASP A 173 -18.44 -19.80 -17.41
CA ASP A 173 -17.93 -18.90 -18.43
C ASP A 173 -19.08 -18.23 -19.19
N ASP A 174 -18.86 -16.97 -19.56
CA ASP A 174 -19.68 -16.30 -20.55
C ASP A 174 -19.18 -16.63 -21.95
N LEU A 175 -20.10 -16.93 -22.86
CA LEU A 175 -19.81 -17.48 -24.17
C LEU A 175 -20.39 -16.57 -25.26
N PHE A 176 -19.60 -16.25 -26.28
CA PHE A 176 -20.04 -15.64 -27.53
C PHE A 176 -19.61 -16.53 -28.70
N LEU A 177 -20.54 -16.75 -29.63
CA LEU A 177 -20.27 -17.42 -30.89
C LEU A 177 -20.15 -16.40 -32.00
N LEU A 178 -18.99 -16.38 -32.64
CA LEU A 178 -18.66 -15.47 -33.72
C LEU A 178 -18.59 -16.24 -35.03
N LEU A 179 -19.37 -15.84 -36.01
CA LEU A 179 -19.37 -16.48 -37.33
C LEU A 179 -18.89 -15.48 -38.38
N GLN A 180 -17.99 -15.94 -39.25
CA GLN A 180 -17.52 -15.12 -40.37
C GLN A 180 -18.62 -15.05 -41.44
N ASP A 181 -19.01 -13.84 -41.78
CA ASP A 181 -19.88 -13.55 -42.90
C ASP A 181 -19.11 -13.77 -44.20
N ARG A 182 -19.63 -14.63 -45.09
CA ARG A 182 -18.91 -15.07 -46.30
C ARG A 182 -18.74 -13.95 -47.33
N ASP A 183 -19.64 -12.98 -47.35
CA ASP A 183 -19.65 -11.92 -48.36
C ASP A 183 -18.71 -10.78 -47.93
N SER A 184 -18.76 -10.40 -46.67
CA SER A 184 -17.93 -9.32 -46.12
C SER A 184 -16.56 -9.78 -45.60
N GLY A 185 -16.41 -11.06 -45.24
CA GLY A 185 -15.22 -11.59 -44.58
C GLY A 185 -15.06 -11.17 -43.12
N GLU A 186 -16.03 -10.45 -42.55
CA GLU A 186 -16.00 -9.95 -41.16
C GLU A 186 -16.72 -10.90 -40.21
N HIS A 187 -16.33 -10.92 -38.93
CA HIS A 187 -16.98 -11.76 -37.93
C HIS A 187 -18.15 -11.04 -37.24
N ARG A 188 -19.27 -11.74 -37.08
CA ARG A 188 -20.46 -11.26 -36.34
C ARG A 188 -20.75 -12.13 -35.13
N ALA A 189 -21.22 -11.53 -34.04
CA ALA A 189 -21.75 -12.27 -32.91
C ALA A 189 -23.13 -12.85 -33.25
N VAL A 190 -23.20 -14.16 -33.44
CA VAL A 190 -24.43 -14.84 -33.88
C VAL A 190 -25.21 -15.49 -32.74
N ALA A 191 -24.55 -15.73 -31.60
CA ALA A 191 -25.20 -16.18 -30.38
C ALA A 191 -24.35 -15.82 -29.15
N PHE A 192 -24.98 -15.75 -27.98
CA PHE A 192 -24.27 -15.54 -26.72
C PHE A 192 -25.03 -16.14 -25.52
N VAL A 193 -24.28 -16.38 -24.45
CA VAL A 193 -24.77 -16.50 -23.08
C VAL A 193 -23.80 -15.75 -22.16
N CYS A 194 -24.23 -14.63 -21.59
CA CYS A 194 -23.42 -13.74 -20.78
C CYS A 194 -24.18 -13.29 -19.53
N CYS A 195 -23.88 -13.92 -18.40
CA CYS A 195 -24.47 -13.63 -17.09
C CYS A 195 -23.57 -12.76 -16.21
N HIS A 196 -22.30 -12.56 -16.59
CA HIS A 196 -21.39 -11.69 -15.88
C HIS A 196 -20.86 -10.58 -16.83
N PRO A 197 -21.71 -9.73 -17.42
CA PRO A 197 -21.23 -8.57 -18.16
C PRO A 197 -20.49 -7.58 -17.26
N ALA A 198 -19.65 -6.73 -17.86
CA ALA A 198 -18.91 -5.68 -17.17
C ALA A 198 -19.07 -4.36 -17.91
N GLY A 199 -20.09 -3.57 -17.55
CA GLY A 199 -20.33 -2.25 -18.13
C GLY A 199 -20.78 -2.31 -19.58
N PHE A 200 -21.51 -3.36 -19.97
CA PHE A 200 -22.18 -3.43 -21.27
C PHE A 200 -23.39 -4.37 -21.20
N ASP A 201 -24.43 -4.08 -21.99
CA ASP A 201 -25.53 -5.02 -22.23
C ASP A 201 -25.09 -6.03 -23.32
N PRO A 202 -25.06 -7.35 -23.02
CA PRO A 202 -24.64 -8.34 -24.00
C PRO A 202 -25.66 -8.54 -25.13
N SER A 203 -26.95 -8.28 -24.89
CA SER A 203 -27.99 -8.38 -25.93
C SER A 203 -27.80 -7.38 -27.05
N GLU A 204 -27.26 -6.18 -26.74
CA GLU A 204 -26.93 -5.17 -27.73
C GLU A 204 -25.77 -5.57 -28.64
N LYS A 205 -25.04 -6.66 -28.34
CA LYS A 205 -23.92 -7.15 -29.16
C LYS A 205 -24.37 -8.17 -30.21
N LEU A 206 -25.55 -8.75 -30.05
CA LEU A 206 -26.08 -9.78 -30.94
C LEU A 206 -26.29 -9.24 -32.37
N GLY A 207 -25.83 -9.98 -33.36
CA GLY A 207 -25.91 -9.64 -34.79
C GLY A 207 -24.87 -8.64 -35.29
N LYS A 208 -24.19 -7.91 -34.40
CA LYS A 208 -23.20 -6.89 -34.74
C LYS A 208 -21.86 -7.49 -35.16
N ARG A 209 -21.14 -6.76 -36.01
CA ARG A 209 -19.76 -7.04 -36.42
C ARG A 209 -18.79 -6.79 -35.27
N LEU A 210 -17.63 -7.44 -35.27
CA LEU A 210 -16.60 -7.23 -34.24
C LEU A 210 -16.24 -5.75 -34.07
N ALA A 211 -16.10 -5.00 -35.17
CA ALA A 211 -15.80 -3.58 -35.12
C ALA A 211 -16.90 -2.75 -34.44
N GLU A 212 -18.17 -3.09 -34.71
CA GLU A 212 -19.33 -2.41 -34.10
C GLU A 212 -19.44 -2.71 -32.60
N ILE A 213 -19.18 -3.96 -32.20
CA ILE A 213 -19.17 -4.40 -30.80
C ILE A 213 -18.14 -3.61 -29.99
N HIS A 214 -16.96 -3.39 -30.57
CA HIS A 214 -15.82 -2.74 -29.93
C HIS A 214 -15.74 -1.23 -30.19
N GLY A 215 -16.69 -0.63 -30.92
CA GLY A 215 -16.72 0.81 -31.19
C GLY A 215 -16.54 1.71 -29.96
N PRO A 216 -17.10 1.37 -28.77
CA PRO A 216 -16.88 2.14 -27.55
C PRO A 216 -15.47 2.04 -26.93
N VAL A 217 -14.64 1.09 -27.37
CA VAL A 217 -13.32 0.83 -26.79
C VAL A 217 -12.30 1.84 -27.33
N PRO A 218 -11.68 2.67 -26.48
CA PRO A 218 -10.66 3.63 -26.91
C PRO A 218 -9.49 2.96 -27.62
N ALA A 219 -9.06 3.57 -28.72
CA ALA A 219 -7.95 3.11 -29.56
C ALA A 219 -8.14 1.71 -30.21
N TYR A 220 -9.37 1.21 -30.30
CA TYR A 220 -9.66 -0.07 -30.95
C TYR A 220 -9.18 -0.12 -32.41
N GLU A 221 -9.22 1.00 -33.13
CA GLU A 221 -8.76 1.12 -34.51
C GLU A 221 -7.29 0.67 -34.71
N LYS A 222 -6.48 0.71 -33.65
CA LYS A 222 -5.09 0.23 -33.66
C LYS A 222 -4.97 -1.29 -33.71
N ILE A 223 -5.99 -2.03 -33.28
CA ILE A 223 -5.96 -3.49 -33.17
C ILE A 223 -7.02 -4.20 -34.04
N GLY A 224 -8.09 -3.50 -34.46
CA GLY A 224 -9.25 -4.12 -35.13
C GLY A 224 -8.88 -4.94 -36.38
N ALA A 225 -8.11 -4.36 -37.31
CA ALA A 225 -7.71 -5.08 -38.53
C ALA A 225 -6.80 -6.29 -38.24
N SER A 226 -5.96 -6.22 -37.20
CA SER A 226 -5.14 -7.36 -36.77
C SER A 226 -6.00 -8.45 -36.13
N MET A 227 -7.01 -8.05 -35.36
CA MET A 227 -7.96 -8.96 -34.73
C MET A 227 -8.73 -9.76 -35.77
N GLU A 228 -9.33 -9.09 -36.77
CA GLU A 228 -10.05 -9.78 -37.85
C GLU A 228 -9.16 -10.77 -38.63
N ARG A 229 -7.95 -10.35 -39.01
CA ARG A 229 -6.98 -11.24 -39.68
C ARG A 229 -6.55 -12.43 -38.83
N TYR A 230 -6.49 -12.25 -37.51
CA TYR A 230 -6.18 -13.35 -36.60
C TYR A 230 -7.36 -14.32 -36.51
N PHE A 231 -8.57 -13.79 -36.32
CA PHE A 231 -9.79 -14.58 -36.20
C PHE A 231 -10.04 -15.37 -37.48
N ALA A 232 -9.85 -14.79 -38.66
CA ALA A 232 -9.96 -15.52 -39.93
C ALA A 232 -8.96 -16.67 -40.07
N ARG A 233 -7.77 -16.57 -39.46
CA ARG A 233 -6.70 -17.58 -39.56
C ARG A 233 -6.66 -18.59 -38.42
N LEU A 234 -7.42 -18.40 -37.35
CA LEU A 234 -7.44 -19.34 -36.23
C LEU A 234 -7.88 -20.72 -36.73
N GLU A 235 -7.07 -21.76 -36.57
CA GLU A 235 -7.38 -23.10 -37.08
C GLU A 235 -8.18 -23.92 -36.05
N VAL A 236 -8.96 -24.89 -36.54
CA VAL A 236 -9.58 -25.91 -35.67
C VAL A 236 -8.50 -26.63 -34.87
N GLY A 237 -8.71 -26.75 -33.57
CA GLY A 237 -7.76 -27.39 -32.66
C GLY A 237 -6.61 -26.51 -32.17
N ARG A 238 -6.54 -25.28 -32.63
CA ARG A 238 -5.73 -24.24 -31.97
C ARG A 238 -6.64 -23.45 -31.03
N SER A 239 -6.22 -23.36 -29.78
CA SER A 239 -6.87 -22.53 -28.77
C SER A 239 -5.89 -21.49 -28.28
N VAL A 240 -6.40 -20.33 -27.90
CA VAL A 240 -5.58 -19.28 -27.32
C VAL A 240 -6.27 -18.63 -26.15
N LYS A 241 -5.48 -17.97 -25.29
CA LYS A 241 -5.97 -17.28 -24.11
C LYS A 241 -5.36 -15.90 -23.95
N ARG A 242 -6.05 -15.03 -23.22
CA ARG A 242 -5.56 -13.72 -22.79
C ARG A 242 -6.25 -13.31 -21.49
N THR A 243 -5.73 -12.28 -20.85
CA THR A 243 -6.40 -11.63 -19.72
C THR A 243 -6.88 -10.24 -20.09
N ASN A 244 -8.05 -9.87 -19.56
CA ASN A 244 -8.56 -8.52 -19.56
C ASN A 244 -8.95 -8.17 -18.12
N TRP A 245 -8.82 -6.91 -17.71
CA TRP A 245 -9.13 -6.51 -16.35
C TRP A 245 -9.72 -5.10 -16.28
N SER A 246 -10.45 -4.82 -15.21
CA SER A 246 -10.99 -3.50 -14.85
C SER A 246 -11.13 -3.41 -13.33
N ILE A 247 -11.47 -2.22 -12.84
CA ILE A 247 -11.90 -2.03 -11.47
C ILE A 247 -13.41 -1.78 -11.45
N GLN A 248 -14.07 -2.36 -10.46
CA GLN A 248 -15.45 -2.01 -10.11
C GLN A 248 -15.55 -1.68 -8.62
N THR A 249 -16.45 -0.78 -8.24
CA THR A 249 -16.61 -0.31 -6.84
C THR A 249 -17.65 -1.10 -6.05
N HIS A 250 -18.21 -2.16 -6.64
CA HIS A 250 -19.20 -3.05 -6.04
C HIS A 250 -18.82 -4.53 -6.21
N PRO A 251 -19.43 -5.47 -5.47
CA PRO A 251 -19.12 -6.90 -5.57
C PRO A 251 -19.91 -7.65 -6.65
N ASN A 252 -20.87 -7.00 -7.32
CA ASN A 252 -21.80 -7.68 -8.24
C ASN A 252 -21.11 -8.23 -9.48
N LEU A 253 -21.44 -9.48 -9.84
CA LEU A 253 -20.97 -10.16 -11.04
C LEU A 253 -21.74 -9.77 -12.30
N TYR A 254 -23.07 -9.67 -12.17
CA TYR A 254 -23.95 -9.12 -13.20
C TYR A 254 -23.94 -7.60 -13.11
N ALA A 255 -23.24 -6.97 -14.05
CA ALA A 255 -23.09 -5.51 -14.10
C ALA A 255 -23.22 -5.03 -15.56
N PRO A 256 -24.44 -4.90 -16.10
CA PRO A 256 -24.67 -4.54 -17.49
C PRO A 256 -24.37 -3.06 -17.79
N SER A 257 -24.12 -2.23 -16.78
CA SER A 257 -23.76 -0.81 -16.91
C SER A 257 -22.79 -0.36 -15.81
N GLY A 258 -22.26 0.86 -15.89
CA GLY A 258 -21.51 1.54 -14.83
C GLY A 258 -20.02 1.20 -14.69
N ASN A 259 -19.58 0.00 -15.11
CA ASN A 259 -18.17 -0.40 -15.02
C ASN A 259 -17.28 0.13 -16.17
N HIS A 260 -17.89 0.53 -17.27
CA HIS A 260 -17.21 1.27 -18.33
C HIS A 260 -17.85 2.64 -18.46
N VAL A 261 -17.01 3.66 -18.63
CA VAL A 261 -17.47 5.03 -18.86
C VAL A 261 -17.40 5.33 -20.34
N HIS A 262 -18.54 5.67 -20.93
CA HIS A 262 -18.66 6.03 -22.34
C HIS A 262 -18.53 7.54 -22.55
N VAL A 263 -18.16 7.94 -23.77
CA VAL A 263 -17.99 9.36 -24.14
C VAL A 263 -19.31 10.11 -23.96
N GLY A 264 -19.34 11.07 -23.02
CA GLY A 264 -20.51 11.88 -22.69
C GLY A 264 -21.17 11.53 -21.34
N GLU A 265 -20.78 10.43 -20.70
CA GLU A 265 -21.22 10.08 -19.34
C GLU A 265 -20.42 10.87 -18.29
N LYS A 266 -21.09 11.30 -17.22
CA LYS A 266 -20.42 11.98 -16.10
C LYS A 266 -19.60 10.96 -15.32
N VAL A 267 -18.30 11.20 -15.17
CA VAL A 267 -17.48 10.48 -14.20
C VAL A 267 -17.84 11.02 -12.82
N GLU A 268 -18.57 10.25 -12.03
CA GLU A 268 -18.71 10.55 -10.60
C GLU A 268 -17.38 10.22 -9.93
N GLU A 269 -16.67 11.28 -9.50
CA GLU A 269 -15.52 11.14 -8.62
C GLU A 269 -16.01 10.66 -7.25
N GLU A 270 -15.88 9.36 -6.99
CA GLU A 270 -15.99 8.86 -5.62
C GLU A 270 -14.84 9.46 -4.81
N GLN A 271 -15.19 10.28 -3.81
CA GLN A 271 -14.22 10.94 -2.94
C GLN A 271 -13.38 9.93 -2.14
N GLU A 272 -13.88 8.70 -1.92
CA GLU A 272 -13.18 7.65 -1.19
C GLU A 272 -13.61 6.26 -1.67
N ILE A 273 -12.65 5.33 -1.78
CA ILE A 273 -12.88 3.97 -2.27
C ILE A 273 -12.72 2.98 -1.12
N ASP A 274 -13.80 2.27 -0.81
CA ASP A 274 -13.81 1.19 0.17
C ASP A 274 -13.09 -0.04 -0.43
N VAL A 275 -11.87 -0.30 0.05
CA VAL A 275 -11.01 -1.38 -0.45
C VAL A 275 -11.58 -2.78 -0.20
N GLU A 276 -12.51 -2.93 0.75
CA GLU A 276 -13.17 -4.21 1.02
C GLU A 276 -14.43 -4.41 0.15
N LYS A 277 -14.96 -3.36 -0.47
CA LYS A 277 -16.07 -3.44 -1.45
C LYS A 277 -15.62 -3.36 -2.91
N ALA A 278 -14.59 -2.58 -3.20
CA ALA A 278 -14.02 -2.49 -4.53
C ALA A 278 -13.41 -3.83 -4.94
N ARG A 279 -13.48 -4.15 -6.24
CA ARG A 279 -12.97 -5.40 -6.81
C ARG A 279 -12.01 -5.11 -7.95
N PHE A 280 -10.86 -5.78 -7.92
CA PHE A 280 -10.10 -6.05 -9.14
C PHE A 280 -10.82 -7.15 -9.90
N ARG A 281 -11.48 -6.78 -11.01
CA ARG A 281 -12.18 -7.72 -11.87
C ARG A 281 -11.25 -8.12 -13.01
N THR A 282 -11.08 -9.42 -13.23
CA THR A 282 -10.26 -9.92 -14.33
C THR A 282 -10.95 -11.10 -15.01
N GLU A 283 -10.78 -11.16 -16.32
CA GLU A 283 -11.36 -12.16 -17.20
C GLU A 283 -10.23 -13.01 -17.79
N LEU A 284 -10.31 -14.32 -17.62
CA LEU A 284 -9.54 -15.27 -18.42
C LEU A 284 -10.34 -15.55 -19.67
N GLN A 285 -9.90 -14.98 -20.79
CA GLN A 285 -10.59 -15.10 -22.07
C GLN A 285 -9.93 -16.17 -22.92
N THR A 286 -10.72 -17.05 -23.55
CA THR A 286 -10.25 -18.09 -24.47
C THR A 286 -10.94 -17.96 -25.83
N LEU A 287 -10.23 -18.36 -26.89
CA LEU A 287 -10.73 -18.39 -28.26
C LEU A 287 -10.41 -19.75 -28.87
N THR A 288 -11.41 -20.41 -29.46
CA THR A 288 -11.25 -21.67 -30.19
C THR A 288 -12.21 -21.75 -31.37
N ARG A 289 -11.85 -22.46 -32.45
CA ARG A 289 -12.74 -22.67 -33.60
C ARG A 289 -13.47 -24.02 -33.51
N LEU A 290 -14.78 -23.98 -33.70
CA LEU A 290 -15.64 -25.16 -33.84
C LEU A 290 -15.41 -25.86 -35.19
N SER A 291 -15.38 -27.19 -35.19
CA SER A 291 -14.87 -27.96 -36.33
C SER A 291 -15.84 -28.06 -37.50
N ARG A 292 -17.16 -28.02 -37.26
CA ARG A 292 -18.19 -28.19 -38.29
C ARG A 292 -18.68 -26.85 -38.83
N THR A 293 -19.14 -25.96 -37.96
CA THR A 293 -19.67 -24.64 -38.38
C THR A 293 -18.60 -23.61 -38.65
N GLN A 294 -17.35 -23.87 -38.23
CA GLN A 294 -16.24 -22.92 -38.30
C GLN A 294 -16.45 -21.64 -37.48
N ALA A 295 -17.49 -21.59 -36.63
CA ALA A 295 -17.69 -20.49 -35.69
C ALA A 295 -16.55 -20.46 -34.66
N ILE A 296 -16.18 -19.26 -34.22
CA ILE A 296 -15.24 -19.04 -33.14
C ILE A 296 -16.05 -18.94 -31.84
N LEU A 297 -15.71 -19.79 -30.88
CA LEU A 297 -16.12 -19.65 -29.49
C LEU A 297 -15.17 -18.70 -28.79
N PHE A 298 -15.70 -17.54 -28.38
CA PHE A 298 -15.07 -16.65 -27.43
C PHE A 298 -15.67 -16.90 -26.05
N SER A 299 -14.87 -17.43 -25.13
CA SER A 299 -15.29 -17.73 -23.75
C SER A 299 -14.55 -16.81 -22.79
N PHE A 300 -15.17 -16.42 -21.69
CA PHE A 300 -14.43 -15.79 -20.60
C PHE A 300 -14.98 -16.14 -19.22
N LYS A 301 -14.07 -16.55 -18.33
CA LYS A 301 -14.34 -16.74 -16.90
C LYS A 301 -13.93 -15.49 -16.13
N THR A 302 -14.85 -14.99 -15.30
CA THR A 302 -14.64 -13.78 -14.49
C THR A 302 -14.21 -14.12 -13.07
N TYR A 303 -13.06 -13.57 -12.66
CA TYR A 303 -12.54 -13.57 -11.30
C TYR A 303 -12.69 -12.17 -10.67
N MET A 304 -12.94 -12.14 -9.36
CA MET A 304 -13.03 -10.92 -8.57
C MET A 304 -12.22 -11.10 -7.29
N TYR A 305 -11.40 -10.11 -6.97
CA TYR A 305 -10.64 -10.04 -5.72
C TYR A 305 -10.89 -8.69 -5.09
N THR A 306 -11.01 -8.63 -3.76
CA THR A 306 -11.10 -7.35 -3.08
C THR A 306 -9.78 -6.60 -3.20
N LEU A 307 -9.83 -5.26 -3.22
CA LEU A 307 -8.59 -4.48 -3.20
C LEU A 307 -7.83 -4.71 -1.88
N GLY A 308 -8.55 -4.95 -0.78
CA GLY A 308 -7.99 -5.37 0.50
C GLY A 308 -7.20 -6.68 0.42
N GLU A 309 -7.67 -7.68 -0.33
CA GLU A 309 -6.93 -8.93 -0.57
C GLU A 309 -5.62 -8.68 -1.31
N ILE A 310 -5.65 -7.89 -2.38
CA ILE A 310 -4.45 -7.54 -3.15
C ILE A 310 -3.46 -6.74 -2.30
N LYS A 311 -3.96 -5.84 -1.45
CA LYS A 311 -3.14 -5.09 -0.50
C LYS A 311 -2.48 -5.97 0.54
N ARG A 312 -3.22 -6.95 1.10
CA ARG A 312 -2.67 -7.96 2.03
C ARG A 312 -1.63 -8.86 1.36
N GLU A 313 -1.73 -9.08 0.05
CA GLU A 313 -0.71 -9.77 -0.76
C GLU A 313 0.56 -8.93 -0.99
N GLY A 314 0.56 -7.64 -0.62
CA GLY A 314 1.68 -6.73 -0.84
C GLY A 314 1.72 -6.13 -2.25
N LEU A 315 0.69 -6.33 -3.07
CA LEU A 315 0.63 -5.92 -4.48
C LEU A 315 -0.21 -4.64 -4.70
N GLY A 316 -0.51 -3.90 -3.63
CA GLY A 316 -1.22 -2.62 -3.71
C GLY A 316 -0.52 -1.60 -4.64
N PRO A 317 0.81 -1.44 -4.56
CA PRO A 317 1.57 -0.55 -5.45
C PRO A 317 1.53 -0.97 -6.91
N ASP A 318 1.79 -2.25 -7.20
CA ASP A 318 1.76 -2.74 -8.59
C ASP A 318 0.39 -2.53 -9.24
N LEU A 319 -0.69 -2.71 -8.46
CA LEU A 319 -2.03 -2.41 -8.93
C LEU A 319 -2.25 -0.91 -9.12
N ALA A 320 -1.80 -0.07 -8.20
CA ALA A 320 -1.89 1.38 -8.31
C ALA A 320 -1.15 1.87 -9.57
N ASP A 321 0.08 1.41 -9.80
CA ASP A 321 0.89 1.70 -10.98
C ASP A 321 0.22 1.19 -12.25
N ALA A 322 -0.40 0.00 -12.22
CA ALA A 322 -1.12 -0.53 -13.38
C ALA A 322 -2.38 0.28 -13.72
N VAL A 323 -3.08 0.79 -12.71
CA VAL A 323 -4.24 1.69 -12.87
C VAL A 323 -3.76 3.04 -13.42
N GLU A 324 -2.77 3.67 -12.82
CA GLU A 324 -2.18 4.95 -13.30
C GLU A 324 -1.58 4.81 -14.70
N GLY A 325 -0.96 3.67 -14.99
CA GLY A 325 -0.37 3.29 -16.28
C GLY A 325 -1.37 3.25 -17.45
N LEU A 326 -2.68 3.20 -17.17
CA LEU A 326 -3.72 3.37 -18.20
C LEU A 326 -3.65 4.76 -18.86
N LYS A 327 -3.16 5.79 -18.16
CA LYS A 327 -2.99 7.17 -18.70
C LYS A 327 -1.72 7.33 -19.53
N ALA A 328 -0.64 6.64 -19.16
CA ALA A 328 0.69 6.79 -19.77
C ALA A 328 0.89 5.95 -21.03
N GLY A 329 -0.09 5.11 -21.36
CA GLY A 329 -0.05 4.13 -22.42
C GLY A 329 -0.21 4.64 -23.85
N ASN A 330 -0.24 3.71 -24.82
CA ASN A 330 -0.58 4.02 -26.22
C ASN A 330 -2.10 4.19 -26.45
N ALA A 331 -2.92 4.09 -25.41
CA ALA A 331 -4.37 4.20 -25.44
C ALA A 331 -4.89 4.92 -24.16
N PRO A 332 -4.55 6.21 -23.96
CA PRO A 332 -4.81 6.93 -22.71
C PRO A 332 -6.30 7.02 -22.34
N GLY A 333 -7.21 6.97 -23.32
CA GLY A 333 -8.66 6.91 -23.07
C GLY A 333 -9.11 5.69 -22.28
N MET A 334 -8.28 4.64 -22.20
CA MET A 334 -8.55 3.44 -21.41
C MET A 334 -8.63 3.71 -19.91
N TRP A 335 -8.00 4.78 -19.42
CA TRP A 335 -8.15 5.24 -18.04
C TRP A 335 -9.63 5.49 -17.71
N VAL A 336 -10.30 6.30 -18.53
CA VAL A 336 -11.72 6.63 -18.33
C VAL A 336 -12.58 5.39 -18.59
N TYR A 337 -12.33 4.71 -19.72
CA TYR A 337 -13.13 3.56 -20.13
C TYR A 337 -13.12 2.42 -19.12
N LYS A 338 -12.01 2.15 -18.42
CA LYS A 338 -11.92 1.08 -17.40
C LYS A 338 -12.27 1.54 -15.97
N GLY A 339 -12.84 2.73 -15.81
CA GLY A 339 -13.25 3.24 -14.50
C GLY A 339 -12.09 3.69 -13.62
N GLY A 340 -11.02 4.24 -14.20
CA GLY A 340 -9.92 4.86 -13.46
C GLY A 340 -10.44 6.05 -12.65
N LYS A 341 -10.69 5.82 -11.35
CA LYS A 341 -11.06 6.87 -10.39
C LYS A 341 -9.80 7.41 -9.71
N VAL A 342 -9.68 8.74 -9.62
CA VAL A 342 -8.49 9.48 -9.18
C VAL A 342 -7.98 9.06 -7.79
N ASN A 343 -8.83 8.52 -6.91
CA ASN A 343 -8.48 8.16 -5.53
C ASN A 343 -8.18 6.67 -5.27
N MET A 344 -8.14 5.83 -6.30
CA MET A 344 -7.86 4.39 -6.14
C MET A 344 -6.44 4.10 -5.66
N ALA A 345 -5.44 4.73 -6.28
CA ALA A 345 -4.05 4.56 -5.91
C ALA A 345 -3.81 5.03 -4.47
N ALA A 346 -4.49 6.10 -4.06
CA ALA A 346 -4.39 6.63 -2.71
C ALA A 346 -4.90 5.67 -1.63
N ALA A 347 -6.01 4.97 -1.89
CA ALA A 347 -6.58 4.00 -0.95
C ALA A 347 -5.69 2.76 -0.74
N LEU A 348 -4.85 2.43 -1.74
CA LEU A 348 -3.97 1.27 -1.71
C LEU A 348 -2.66 1.52 -0.94
N ARG A 349 -2.24 2.78 -0.79
CA ARG A 349 -0.93 3.11 -0.21
C ARG A 349 -0.94 3.13 1.33
N ASN A 350 0.14 2.66 1.94
CA ASN A 350 0.40 2.57 3.38
C ASN A 350 1.48 3.57 3.78
N VAL A 351 1.19 4.38 4.80
CA VAL A 351 2.17 5.29 5.40
C VAL A 351 2.52 4.78 6.80
N VAL A 352 3.80 4.48 7.03
CA VAL A 352 4.32 4.08 8.34
C VAL A 352 5.11 5.22 8.96
N VAL A 353 4.86 5.54 10.22
CA VAL A 353 5.66 6.52 10.98
C VAL A 353 6.37 5.79 12.11
N VAL A 354 7.70 5.83 12.09
CA VAL A 354 8.54 5.21 13.13
C VAL A 354 9.00 6.30 14.08
N GLY A 355 8.52 6.28 15.32
CA GLY A 355 8.91 7.26 16.33
C GLY A 355 8.50 6.88 17.75
N GLY A 356 9.09 7.54 18.73
CA GLY A 356 8.73 7.46 20.14
C GLY A 356 8.40 8.84 20.69
N SER A 357 7.69 8.93 21.81
CA SER A 357 7.32 10.20 22.43
C SER A 357 7.49 10.16 23.94
N TYR A 358 8.47 10.89 24.45
CA TYR A 358 8.59 11.26 25.86
C TYR A 358 8.95 12.75 25.94
N VAL A 359 8.42 13.48 26.91
CA VAL A 359 8.53 14.96 26.96
C VAL A 359 9.04 15.40 28.33
N GLY A 360 9.99 16.36 28.35
CA GLY A 360 10.42 17.02 29.59
C GLY A 360 11.30 16.18 30.53
N VAL A 361 11.84 15.07 30.04
CA VAL A 361 12.52 14.04 30.85
C VAL A 361 13.64 14.59 31.76
N PRO A 362 14.61 15.41 31.28
CA PRO A 362 15.68 15.89 32.17
C PRO A 362 15.18 16.76 33.32
N ARG A 363 14.15 17.58 33.09
CA ARG A 363 13.58 18.47 34.13
C ARG A 363 12.89 17.67 35.23
N PHE A 364 12.16 16.63 34.85
CA PHE A 364 11.48 15.75 35.80
C PHE A 364 12.44 14.87 36.62
N ALA A 365 13.71 14.77 36.24
CA ALA A 365 14.74 14.16 37.09
C ALA A 365 15.10 15.05 38.30
N ILE A 366 14.70 16.32 38.30
CA ILE A 366 14.92 17.27 39.40
C ILE A 366 13.63 17.57 40.15
N SER A 367 12.52 17.82 39.43
CA SER A 367 11.25 18.29 40.00
C SER A 367 10.35 17.12 40.44
N PRO A 368 10.23 16.80 41.74
CA PRO A 368 9.47 15.65 42.21
C PRO A 368 7.96 15.84 42.05
N GLY A 369 7.21 14.76 41.83
CA GLY A 369 5.75 14.78 41.73
C GLY A 369 5.22 15.13 40.33
N HIS A 370 6.09 15.22 39.33
CA HIS A 370 5.70 15.51 37.94
C HIS A 370 6.19 14.45 36.94
N GLU A 371 7.05 13.51 37.34
CA GLU A 371 7.69 12.52 36.48
C GLU A 371 6.72 11.64 35.71
N HIS A 372 5.58 11.29 36.32
CA HIS A 372 4.54 10.48 35.69
C HIS A 372 3.88 11.22 34.50
N LYS A 373 3.93 12.55 34.47
CA LYS A 373 3.40 13.40 33.38
C LYS A 373 4.26 13.36 32.11
N ALA A 374 5.51 12.88 32.18
CA ALA A 374 6.43 12.81 31.04
C ALA A 374 6.03 11.77 29.98
N PHE A 375 5.22 10.78 30.39
CA PHE A 375 4.86 9.58 29.64
C PHE A 375 3.39 9.66 29.23
N ILE A 376 3.15 10.15 28.01
CA ILE A 376 1.82 10.35 27.45
C ILE A 376 1.43 9.13 26.62
N PRO A 377 0.27 8.49 26.87
CA PRO A 377 -0.15 7.33 26.09
C PRO A 377 -0.48 7.73 24.64
N LEU A 378 -0.16 6.83 23.70
CA LEU A 378 -0.49 6.99 22.28
C LEU A 378 -1.94 6.58 21.95
N SER A 379 -2.75 6.19 22.94
CA SER A 379 -4.11 5.66 22.74
C SER A 379 -5.07 6.63 22.06
N ALA A 380 -4.88 7.94 22.24
CA ALA A 380 -5.75 8.97 21.68
C ALA A 380 -5.10 9.79 20.55
N VAL A 381 -3.91 9.39 20.06
CA VAL A 381 -3.12 10.20 19.12
C VAL A 381 -3.87 10.48 17.80
N PHE A 382 -4.81 9.61 17.42
CA PHE A 382 -5.64 9.74 16.21
C PHE A 382 -7.12 10.02 16.51
N ALA A 383 -7.49 10.29 17.77
CA ALA A 383 -8.89 10.48 18.16
C ALA A 383 -9.57 11.67 17.43
N GLY A 384 -8.79 12.68 17.04
CA GLY A 384 -9.27 13.83 16.26
C GLY A 384 -9.17 13.66 14.75
N ALA A 385 -8.75 12.50 14.23
CA ALA A 385 -8.66 12.26 12.79
C ALA A 385 -10.07 12.03 12.20
N PRO A 386 -10.37 12.53 10.98
CA PRO A 386 -11.67 12.32 10.32
C PRO A 386 -12.08 10.85 10.18
N ASP A 387 -11.11 9.94 10.06
CA ASP A 387 -11.31 8.49 10.00
C ASP A 387 -10.35 7.76 10.96
N ALA A 388 -10.57 7.97 12.26
CA ALA A 388 -9.75 7.40 13.32
C ALA A 388 -9.52 5.86 13.18
N PRO A 389 -10.51 5.02 12.81
CA PRO A 389 -10.31 3.58 12.61
C PRO A 389 -9.24 3.19 11.58
N ARG A 390 -8.94 4.03 10.59
CA ARG A 390 -7.87 3.76 9.60
C ARG A 390 -6.46 3.90 10.16
N HIS A 391 -6.31 4.51 11.32
CA HIS A 391 -5.01 4.72 11.95
C HIS A 391 -4.75 3.69 13.04
N GLN A 392 -3.57 3.09 13.03
CA GLN A 392 -3.19 2.05 13.97
C GLN A 392 -1.87 2.37 14.66
N VAL A 393 -1.74 1.91 15.91
CA VAL A 393 -0.52 2.08 16.71
C VAL A 393 0.08 0.72 17.01
N ALA A 394 1.25 0.45 16.45
CA ALA A 394 2.08 -0.70 16.82
C ALA A 394 3.01 -0.32 17.98
N ARG A 395 2.89 -1.01 19.11
CA ARG A 395 3.81 -0.86 20.26
C ARG A 395 4.96 -1.85 20.12
N ALA A 396 5.95 -1.48 19.32
CA ALA A 396 7.13 -2.30 19.04
C ALA A 396 8.34 -1.41 18.72
N ARG A 397 9.54 -1.98 18.77
CA ARG A 397 10.79 -1.32 18.37
C ARG A 397 11.12 -1.69 16.92
N ALA A 398 11.45 -0.69 16.11
CA ALA A 398 12.04 -0.90 14.79
C ALA A 398 13.46 -1.47 14.93
N VAL A 399 13.73 -2.62 14.30
CA VAL A 399 15.01 -3.35 14.38
C VAL A 399 15.83 -3.17 13.12
N SER A 400 15.21 -3.29 11.95
CA SER A 400 15.87 -3.07 10.66
C SER A 400 14.89 -2.52 9.63
N LEU A 401 15.43 -1.78 8.68
CA LEU A 401 14.70 -1.21 7.55
C LEU A 401 15.25 -1.76 6.23
N GLN A 402 14.35 -2.32 5.43
CA GLN A 402 14.55 -2.62 4.01
C GLN A 402 13.77 -1.57 3.18
N PRO A 403 13.98 -1.47 1.86
CA PRO A 403 13.37 -0.41 1.06
C PRO A 403 11.85 -0.27 1.23
N HIS A 404 11.10 -1.37 1.38
CA HIS A 404 9.63 -1.37 1.51
C HIS A 404 9.10 -2.13 2.73
N THR A 405 9.99 -2.55 3.64
CA THR A 405 9.61 -3.38 4.78
C THR A 405 10.32 -2.92 6.04
N LEU A 406 9.57 -2.76 7.12
CA LEU A 406 10.08 -2.47 8.46
C LEU A 406 10.02 -3.74 9.32
N THR A 407 11.13 -4.12 9.95
CA THR A 407 11.16 -5.25 10.89
C THR A 407 11.03 -4.77 12.33
N LEU A 408 10.20 -5.45 13.10
CA LEU A 408 9.90 -5.17 14.51
C LEU A 408 10.57 -6.18 15.46
N ASP A 409 10.78 -5.77 16.71
CA ASP A 409 11.32 -6.62 17.79
C ASP A 409 10.34 -7.69 18.28
N ARG A 410 9.05 -7.51 18.01
CA ARG A 410 7.95 -8.40 18.41
C ARG A 410 6.85 -8.43 17.36
N GLU A 411 5.98 -9.43 17.45
CA GLU A 411 4.83 -9.53 16.55
C GLU A 411 3.81 -8.43 16.80
N TRP A 412 3.26 -7.93 15.71
CA TRP A 412 2.09 -7.08 15.67
C TRP A 412 1.16 -7.63 14.58
N GLN A 413 -0.06 -7.99 14.97
CA GLN A 413 -1.03 -8.65 14.08
C GLN A 413 -0.51 -9.95 13.42
N GLY A 414 0.23 -10.76 14.19
CA GLY A 414 0.76 -12.05 13.72
C GLY A 414 1.97 -11.95 12.79
N SER A 415 2.55 -10.76 12.60
CA SER A 415 3.76 -10.56 11.81
C SER A 415 4.79 -9.72 12.55
N ARG A 416 6.08 -9.99 12.34
CA ARG A 416 7.19 -9.12 12.76
C ARG A 416 7.60 -8.10 11.71
N THR A 417 6.97 -8.14 10.53
CA THR A 417 7.29 -7.25 9.41
C THR A 417 6.06 -6.42 9.04
N ILE A 418 6.29 -5.14 8.75
CA ILE A 418 5.28 -4.20 8.27
C ILE A 418 5.71 -3.73 6.87
N PRO A 419 4.96 -4.09 5.81
CA PRO A 419 5.17 -3.51 4.49
C PRO A 419 4.65 -2.06 4.44
N PHE A 420 5.31 -1.20 3.65
CA PHE A 420 4.91 0.20 3.51
C PHE A 420 5.21 0.75 2.12
N ASP A 421 4.47 1.80 1.76
CA ASP A 421 4.67 2.57 0.53
C ASP A 421 5.42 3.85 0.80
N PHE A 422 5.14 4.48 1.95
CA PHE A 422 5.90 5.60 2.47
C PHE A 422 6.28 5.33 3.93
N LEU A 423 7.47 5.75 4.32
CA LEU A 423 7.89 5.68 5.71
C LEU A 423 8.51 7.00 6.17
N VAL A 424 8.10 7.45 7.36
CA VAL A 424 8.65 8.62 8.03
C VAL A 424 9.45 8.18 9.25
N VAL A 425 10.75 8.48 9.25
CA VAL A 425 11.66 8.30 10.39
C VAL A 425 11.57 9.53 11.29
N ALA A 426 10.93 9.35 12.45
CA ALA A 426 10.74 10.35 13.51
C ALA A 426 11.34 9.86 14.85
N THR A 427 12.47 9.14 14.79
CA THR A 427 13.07 8.46 15.94
C THR A 427 13.87 9.38 16.86
N GLY A 428 14.10 10.63 16.47
CA GLY A 428 14.80 11.64 17.28
C GLY A 428 16.21 11.22 17.68
N THR A 429 16.62 11.65 18.88
CA THR A 429 17.97 11.41 19.42
C THR A 429 17.91 10.91 20.87
N ARG A 430 18.92 10.16 21.30
CA ARG A 430 19.18 9.85 22.72
C ARG A 430 19.96 10.99 23.37
N LEU A 431 19.64 11.26 24.62
CA LEU A 431 20.36 12.16 25.50
C LEU A 431 21.16 11.33 26.53
N ALA A 432 22.24 11.91 27.04
CA ALA A 432 22.92 11.33 28.20
C ALA A 432 21.97 11.24 29.40
N ALA A 433 22.24 10.31 30.31
CA ALA A 433 21.47 10.14 31.53
C ALA A 433 21.42 11.46 32.34
N PRO A 434 20.24 11.89 32.83
CA PRO A 434 18.95 11.17 32.89
C PRO A 434 17.99 11.40 31.70
N GLY A 435 18.44 11.99 30.59
CA GLY A 435 17.55 12.44 29.51
C GLY A 435 16.96 11.37 28.59
N THR A 436 17.33 10.09 28.75
CA THR A 436 16.76 8.96 27.99
C THR A 436 16.55 7.78 28.93
N MET A 437 15.40 7.12 28.82
CA MET A 437 15.00 6.05 29.73
C MET A 437 15.66 4.72 29.35
N PRO A 438 16.12 3.94 30.34
CA PRO A 438 16.65 2.60 30.09
C PRO A 438 15.56 1.58 29.75
N ASP A 439 14.33 1.82 30.22
CA ASP A 439 13.17 0.96 30.04
C ASP A 439 12.15 1.59 29.09
N ASP A 440 11.38 0.75 28.40
CA ASP A 440 10.33 1.20 27.48
C ASP A 440 9.00 1.52 28.21
N ASP A 441 8.85 1.05 29.45
CA ASP A 441 7.63 1.15 30.25
C ASP A 441 7.64 2.34 31.22
N LYS A 442 6.45 2.89 31.46
CA LYS A 442 6.24 4.07 32.31
C LYS A 442 6.63 3.85 33.78
N PRO A 443 6.18 2.80 34.50
CA PRO A 443 6.53 2.63 35.92
C PRO A 443 8.05 2.55 36.22
N PRO A 444 8.86 1.74 35.50
CA PRO A 444 10.30 1.73 35.73
C PRO A 444 10.97 3.05 35.35
N SER A 445 10.51 3.71 34.28
CA SER A 445 11.01 5.03 33.87
C SER A 445 10.72 6.13 34.91
N VAL A 446 9.53 6.11 35.54
CA VAL A 446 9.19 6.98 36.67
C VAL A 446 10.14 6.73 37.85
N ARG A 447 10.36 5.47 38.23
CA ARG A 447 11.30 5.12 39.30
C ARG A 447 12.72 5.59 38.97
N TYR A 448 13.16 5.44 37.73
CA TYR A 448 14.45 5.91 37.26
C TYR A 448 14.62 7.42 37.51
N LEU A 449 13.64 8.25 37.13
CA LEU A 449 13.67 9.69 37.42
C LEU A 449 13.68 9.98 38.94
N GLN A 450 12.91 9.23 39.72
CA GLN A 450 12.89 9.36 41.19
C GLN A 450 14.24 9.00 41.85
N THR A 451 15.03 8.11 41.26
CA THR A 451 16.40 7.83 41.75
C THR A 451 17.33 9.04 41.60
N TYR A 452 17.19 9.80 40.51
CA TYR A 452 17.92 11.05 40.33
C TYR A 452 17.45 12.12 41.31
N GLN A 453 16.13 12.29 41.47
CA GLN A 453 15.56 13.22 42.44
C GLN A 453 16.10 12.94 43.85
N SER A 454 16.16 11.66 44.24
CA SER A 454 16.66 11.23 45.55
C SER A 454 18.16 11.52 45.73
N GLY A 455 18.99 11.21 44.72
CA GLY A 455 20.43 11.49 44.76
C GLY A 455 20.75 12.99 44.77
N ILE A 456 20.00 13.79 44.01
CA ILE A 456 20.10 15.25 44.01
C ILE A 456 19.70 15.82 45.37
N LYS A 457 18.62 15.29 45.96
CA LYS A 457 18.12 15.74 47.27
C LYS A 457 19.16 15.49 48.37
N SER A 458 19.89 14.37 48.34
CA SER A 458 20.93 14.06 49.33
C SER A 458 22.23 14.82 49.12
N ALA A 459 22.62 15.10 47.87
CA ALA A 459 23.87 15.77 47.54
C ALA A 459 23.90 17.25 47.94
N ARG A 460 25.00 17.71 48.54
CA ARG A 460 25.24 19.11 48.89
C ARG A 460 25.81 19.92 47.71
N SER A 461 26.57 19.26 46.86
CA SER A 461 27.20 19.84 45.67
C SER A 461 26.87 19.04 44.41
N VAL A 462 26.43 19.75 43.37
CA VAL A 462 26.02 19.18 42.09
C VAL A 462 26.80 19.86 40.96
N VAL A 463 27.45 19.06 40.10
CA VAL A 463 28.01 19.54 38.84
C VAL A 463 27.06 19.25 37.69
N ILE A 464 26.86 20.21 36.79
CA ILE A 464 26.10 20.06 35.56
C ILE A 464 27.04 20.25 34.39
N ILE A 465 27.08 19.27 33.49
CA ILE A 465 28.03 19.22 32.39
C ILE A 465 27.29 19.59 31.10
N GLY A 466 27.54 20.80 30.58
CA GLY A 466 26.98 21.28 29.32
C GLY A 466 26.06 22.50 29.48
N GLY A 467 26.52 23.66 28.99
CA GLY A 467 25.77 24.91 28.89
C GLY A 467 24.76 25.02 27.73
N GLY A 468 24.11 23.91 27.38
CA GLY A 468 22.98 23.90 26.44
C GLY A 468 21.64 24.10 27.16
N ALA A 469 20.52 24.03 26.43
CA ALA A 469 19.18 24.31 26.98
C ALA A 469 18.86 23.45 28.22
N VAL A 470 19.16 22.15 28.15
CA VAL A 470 18.96 21.21 29.25
C VAL A 470 19.77 21.63 30.49
N GLY A 471 21.08 21.84 30.33
CA GLY A 471 21.93 22.15 31.49
C GLY A 471 21.60 23.51 32.11
N VAL A 472 21.23 24.50 31.31
CA VAL A 472 20.81 25.82 31.80
C VAL A 472 19.50 25.71 32.59
N GLN A 473 18.49 25.04 32.04
CA GLN A 473 17.22 24.80 32.74
C GLN A 473 17.46 24.08 34.07
N MET A 474 18.22 22.98 34.03
CA MET A 474 18.51 22.17 35.22
C MET A 474 19.27 22.95 36.29
N ALA A 475 20.23 23.80 35.89
CA ALA A 475 20.98 24.63 36.84
C ALA A 475 20.09 25.63 37.59
N CYS A 476 19.21 26.32 36.86
CA CYS A 476 18.30 27.27 37.46
C CYS A 476 17.26 26.59 38.35
N ASP A 477 16.61 25.53 37.85
CA ASP A 477 15.59 24.79 38.60
C ASP A 477 16.16 24.22 39.91
N LEU A 478 17.38 23.67 39.87
CA LEU A 478 18.06 23.16 41.06
C LEU A 478 18.29 24.23 42.12
N LYS A 479 18.70 25.44 41.72
CA LYS A 479 18.95 26.53 42.67
C LYS A 479 17.68 27.13 43.24
N GLU A 480 16.57 27.13 42.49
CA GLU A 480 15.28 27.55 43.04
C GLU A 480 14.70 26.51 44.01
N LEU A 481 14.79 25.23 43.68
CA LEU A 481 14.31 24.15 44.55
C LEU A 481 15.18 23.96 45.79
N TYR A 482 16.49 24.17 45.65
CA TYR A 482 17.46 23.96 46.72
C TYR A 482 18.45 25.13 46.83
N PRO A 483 18.02 26.28 47.37
CA PRO A 483 18.85 27.50 47.42
C PRO A 483 20.20 27.33 48.11
N ALA A 484 20.29 26.46 49.11
CA ALA A 484 21.51 26.20 49.87
C ALA A 484 22.53 25.27 49.18
N LYS A 485 22.15 24.56 48.11
CA LYS A 485 23.07 23.64 47.42
C LYS A 485 24.10 24.40 46.59
N GLU A 486 25.30 23.84 46.52
CA GLU A 486 26.32 24.30 45.57
C GLU A 486 26.05 23.72 44.20
N VAL A 487 25.78 24.55 43.21
CA VAL A 487 25.57 24.12 41.82
C VAL A 487 26.64 24.74 40.94
N THR A 488 27.39 23.90 40.23
CA THR A 488 28.41 24.33 39.26
C THR A 488 28.05 23.84 37.87
N LEU A 489 27.91 24.75 36.89
CA LEU A 489 27.79 24.37 35.49
C LEU A 489 29.15 24.48 34.80
N VAL A 490 29.56 23.41 34.11
CA VAL A 490 30.77 23.36 33.30
C VAL A 490 30.42 23.32 31.82
N HIS A 491 31.00 24.21 31.02
CA HIS A 491 30.80 24.24 29.58
C HIS A 491 32.12 24.38 28.81
N SER A 492 32.23 23.64 27.70
CA SER A 492 33.46 23.57 26.90
C SER A 492 33.78 24.84 26.11
N ARG A 493 32.81 25.73 25.88
CA ARG A 493 32.98 26.99 25.14
C ARG A 493 32.85 28.19 26.08
N ALA A 494 33.28 29.36 25.61
CA ALA A 494 33.19 30.63 26.35
C ALA A 494 31.73 31.15 26.50
N HIS A 495 30.88 30.85 25.52
CA HIS A 495 29.48 31.26 25.49
C HIS A 495 28.57 30.05 25.68
N LEU A 496 27.50 30.24 26.46
CA LEU A 496 26.42 29.27 26.62
C LEU A 496 25.52 29.33 25.39
N MET A 497 24.74 28.27 25.15
CA MET A 497 23.77 28.22 24.05
C MET A 497 24.38 28.59 22.68
N PRO A 498 25.42 27.88 22.20
CA PRO A 498 26.29 28.33 21.10
C PRO A 498 25.63 28.46 19.71
N VAL A 499 24.36 28.04 19.55
CA VAL A 499 23.57 28.24 18.31
C VAL A 499 22.81 29.58 18.34
N TYR A 500 22.74 30.21 19.51
CA TYR A 500 21.96 31.43 19.74
C TYR A 500 22.87 32.65 19.82
N HIS A 501 22.29 33.81 19.52
CA HIS A 501 22.94 35.10 19.66
C HIS A 501 23.46 35.31 21.09
N GLU A 502 24.62 35.96 21.22
CA GLU A 502 25.35 36.07 22.51
C GLU A 502 24.55 36.72 23.63
N GLY A 503 23.59 37.58 23.28
CA GLY A 503 22.64 38.18 24.21
C GLY A 503 21.92 37.15 25.09
N LEU A 504 21.60 35.96 24.57
CA LEU A 504 21.03 34.87 25.37
C LEU A 504 22.03 34.34 26.40
N SER A 505 23.29 34.15 26.02
CA SER A 505 24.34 33.75 26.97
C SER A 505 24.53 34.78 28.07
N ASN A 506 24.42 36.07 27.77
CA ASN A 506 24.56 37.14 28.75
C ASN A 506 23.39 37.15 29.74
N LEU A 507 22.16 37.00 29.26
CA LEU A 507 20.97 36.84 30.10
C LEU A 507 21.09 35.65 31.05
N ILE A 508 21.55 34.50 30.56
CA ILE A 508 21.75 33.30 31.38
C ILE A 508 22.84 33.52 32.43
N LYS A 509 23.96 34.15 32.06
CA LYS A 509 25.05 34.47 33.00
C LYS A 509 24.58 35.39 34.12
N ALA A 510 23.76 36.40 33.80
CA ALA A 510 23.16 37.27 34.79
C ALA A 510 22.23 36.50 35.75
N ARG A 511 21.39 35.60 35.22
CA ARG A 511 20.53 34.73 36.04
C ARG A 511 21.34 33.79 36.93
N PHE A 512 22.43 33.23 36.42
CA PHE A 512 23.32 32.36 37.20
C PHE A 512 23.96 33.12 38.36
N ALA A 513 24.41 34.36 38.14
CA ALA A 513 24.95 35.22 39.19
C ALA A 513 23.89 35.52 40.27
N GLU A 514 22.66 35.85 39.86
CA GLU A 514 21.54 36.09 40.78
C GLU A 514 21.21 34.86 41.64
N LEU A 515 21.18 33.67 41.04
CA LEU A 515 20.89 32.42 41.75
C LEU A 515 22.08 31.86 42.52
N GLY A 516 23.31 32.35 42.28
CA GLY A 516 24.53 31.78 42.86
C GLY A 516 24.94 30.44 42.22
N VAL A 517 24.67 30.24 40.93
CA VAL A 517 25.22 29.13 40.14
C VAL A 517 26.68 29.45 39.77
N LYS A 518 27.63 28.59 40.14
CA LYS A 518 29.03 28.72 39.73
C LYS A 518 29.14 28.32 38.25
N LEU A 519 29.84 29.13 37.44
CA LEU A 519 30.00 28.88 36.01
C LEU A 519 31.47 28.69 35.64
N VAL A 520 31.79 27.55 35.03
CA VAL A 520 33.12 27.25 34.48
C VAL A 520 33.00 27.10 32.96
N THR A 521 33.62 28.00 32.20
CA THR A 521 33.60 27.98 30.74
C THR A 521 34.98 27.70 30.14
N GLY A 522 35.00 27.34 28.86
CA GLY A 522 36.24 27.18 28.09
C GLY A 522 37.01 25.87 28.35
N SER A 523 36.43 24.93 29.10
CA SER A 523 37.04 23.62 29.34
C SER A 523 36.00 22.52 29.37
N ARG A 524 36.36 21.35 28.86
CA ARG A 524 35.48 20.18 28.73
C ARG A 524 35.74 19.21 29.88
N VAL A 525 34.68 18.65 30.44
CA VAL A 525 34.77 17.55 31.41
C VAL A 525 35.19 16.26 30.71
N VAL A 526 36.11 15.53 31.32
CA VAL A 526 36.47 14.15 30.95
C VAL A 526 35.46 13.20 31.59
N VAL A 527 34.62 12.54 30.77
CA VAL A 527 33.61 11.60 31.26
C VAL A 527 34.26 10.22 31.44
N PRO A 528 34.19 9.61 32.64
CA PRO A 528 34.74 8.27 32.87
C PRO A 528 34.03 7.20 32.01
N PRO A 529 34.70 6.11 31.60
CA PRO A 529 34.10 5.04 30.78
C PRO A 529 32.85 4.39 31.39
N GLY A 530 32.73 4.38 32.72
CA GLY A 530 31.55 3.88 33.45
C GLY A 530 30.55 4.97 33.88
N GLY A 531 30.73 6.20 33.42
CA GLY A 531 30.00 7.36 33.92
C GLY A 531 30.46 7.82 35.30
N PHE A 532 29.74 8.80 35.86
CA PHE A 532 30.02 9.30 37.21
C PHE A 532 29.38 8.38 38.26
N PRO A 533 30.01 8.19 39.45
CA PRO A 533 29.54 7.28 40.49
C PRO A 533 28.38 7.87 41.31
N ASN A 534 27.35 8.38 40.62
CA ASN A 534 26.13 8.88 41.22
C ASN A 534 25.48 7.73 42.02
N ASN A 535 25.15 7.99 43.29
CA ASN A 535 24.52 7.04 44.22
C ASN A 535 25.34 5.79 44.62
N SER A 536 26.46 5.49 43.97
CA SER A 536 27.33 4.35 44.33
C SER A 536 28.47 4.72 45.29
N ASN A 537 28.78 6.01 45.45
CA ASN A 537 29.84 6.50 46.34
C ASN A 537 29.38 6.82 47.78
N GLY A 538 28.17 6.39 48.18
CA GLY A 538 27.63 6.67 49.51
C GLY A 538 27.47 8.16 49.84
N GLY A 539 27.25 9.00 48.82
CA GLY A 539 27.14 10.46 48.96
C GLY A 539 28.47 11.20 49.16
N LYS A 540 29.62 10.52 49.03
CA LYS A 540 30.93 11.16 49.13
C LYS A 540 31.26 11.95 47.86
N PRO A 541 31.91 13.12 47.98
CA PRO A 541 32.42 13.86 46.83
C PRO A 541 33.39 13.01 45.99
N PHE A 542 33.41 13.26 44.68
CA PHE A 542 34.35 12.68 43.73
C PHE A 542 34.92 13.75 42.80
N ASP A 543 36.08 13.45 42.23
CA ASP A 543 36.81 14.37 41.38
C ASP A 543 36.26 14.38 39.94
N ILE A 544 36.09 15.59 39.41
CA ILE A 544 35.64 15.86 38.04
C ILE A 544 36.81 16.50 37.31
N GLN A 545 37.43 15.71 36.44
CA GLN A 545 38.60 16.13 35.66
C GLN A 545 38.19 16.96 34.46
N LEU A 546 38.85 18.10 34.26
CA LEU A 546 38.72 18.94 33.09
C LEU A 546 39.89 18.75 32.13
N GLN A 547 39.67 18.94 30.83
CA GLN A 547 40.69 18.74 29.79
C GLN A 547 41.90 19.68 29.91
N ASP A 548 41.75 20.82 30.60
CA ASP A 548 42.82 21.78 30.86
C ASP A 548 43.58 21.50 32.18
N GLY A 549 43.37 20.32 32.78
CA GLY A 549 44.08 19.86 33.98
C GLY A 549 43.49 20.35 35.30
N ARG A 550 42.43 21.18 35.27
CA ARG A 550 41.69 21.56 36.48
C ARG A 550 40.85 20.40 37.00
N THR A 551 40.70 20.33 38.32
CA THR A 551 39.82 19.36 39.00
C THR A 551 38.75 20.10 39.80
N LEU A 552 37.50 19.67 39.67
CA LEU A 552 36.38 20.11 40.53
C LEU A 552 35.95 18.95 41.42
N SER A 553 35.31 19.23 42.56
CA SER A 553 34.75 18.20 43.44
C SER A 553 33.24 18.39 43.57
N ALA A 554 32.46 17.32 43.40
CA ALA A 554 31.03 17.32 43.65
C ALA A 554 30.54 15.96 44.16
N GLU A 555 29.38 15.95 44.82
CA GLU A 555 28.72 14.72 45.30
C GLU A 555 27.78 14.10 44.26
N PHE A 556 27.38 14.87 43.24
CA PHE A 556 26.51 14.41 42.17
C PHE A 556 26.84 15.09 40.84
N ALA A 557 26.78 14.35 39.74
CA ALA A 557 27.03 14.88 38.39
C ALA A 557 25.84 14.64 37.45
N ILE A 558 25.46 15.67 36.71
CA ILE A 558 24.40 15.60 35.70
C ILE A 558 25.00 15.88 34.33
N GLN A 559 24.89 14.92 33.42
CA GLN A 559 25.38 15.08 32.07
C GLN A 559 24.29 15.67 31.17
N ALA A 560 24.47 16.93 30.77
CA ALA A 560 23.59 17.67 29.87
C ALA A 560 24.26 17.94 28.52
N THR A 561 25.08 16.99 28.05
CA THR A 561 25.83 17.09 26.78
C THR A 561 25.33 16.09 25.75
N GLY A 562 25.33 16.52 24.49
CA GLY A 562 25.27 15.65 23.32
C GLY A 562 23.88 15.11 23.01
N GLN A 563 23.70 14.78 21.74
CA GLN A 563 22.55 14.06 21.21
C GLN A 563 23.11 12.95 20.32
N THR A 564 22.62 11.73 20.48
CA THR A 564 22.99 10.60 19.62
C THR A 564 21.80 10.23 18.75
N PRO A 565 21.88 10.35 17.42
CA PRO A 565 20.83 9.94 16.50
C PRO A 565 20.34 8.49 16.73
N ASN A 566 19.02 8.27 16.74
CA ASN A 566 18.41 6.94 16.76
C ASN A 566 18.26 6.38 15.33
N ASN A 567 19.37 6.00 14.71
CA ASN A 567 19.44 5.54 13.31
C ASN A 567 19.94 4.11 13.13
N GLN A 568 20.17 3.34 14.20
CA GLN A 568 20.81 2.02 14.13
C GLN A 568 20.06 1.03 13.21
N PHE A 569 18.73 1.14 13.15
CA PHE A 569 17.90 0.28 12.29
C PHE A 569 18.02 0.60 10.79
N LEU A 570 18.69 1.71 10.41
CA LEU A 570 18.91 2.09 9.02
C LEU A 570 20.13 1.41 8.38
N GLU A 571 20.99 0.75 9.17
CA GLU A 571 22.20 0.06 8.69
C GLU A 571 21.88 -0.95 7.55
N GLY A 572 20.68 -1.54 7.56
CA GLY A 572 20.20 -2.44 6.50
C GLY A 572 20.12 -1.79 5.10
N LEU A 573 19.85 -0.48 5.01
CA LEU A 573 19.80 0.25 3.74
C LEU A 573 21.20 0.60 3.21
N GLU A 574 22.19 0.72 4.10
CA GLU A 574 23.55 1.10 3.70
C GLU A 574 24.29 -0.06 3.01
N ASN A 575 23.99 -1.31 3.35
CA ASN A 575 24.64 -2.48 2.75
C ASN A 575 24.28 -2.70 1.26
N GLU A 576 23.15 -2.16 0.79
CA GLU A 576 22.77 -2.18 -0.64
C GLU A 576 23.35 -1.00 -1.43
N SER A 577 24.07 -0.08 -0.78
CA SER A 577 24.59 1.17 -1.37
C SER A 577 25.96 1.07 -2.03
N SER A 578 26.43 -0.14 -2.36
CA SER A 578 27.77 -0.38 -2.91
C SER A 578 28.02 0.15 -4.34
N SER A 579 27.10 0.93 -4.92
CA SER A 579 27.32 1.61 -6.19
C SER A 579 28.14 2.89 -5.98
N SER A 580 29.10 3.16 -6.85
CA SER A 580 30.00 4.33 -6.78
C SER A 580 29.31 5.70 -6.96
N LEU A 581 27.99 5.72 -7.16
CA LEU A 581 27.18 6.92 -7.43
C LEU A 581 26.22 7.28 -6.29
N SER A 582 26.05 6.45 -5.25
CA SER A 582 25.13 6.71 -4.14
C SER A 582 25.83 7.34 -2.92
N GLU A 583 25.31 8.47 -2.44
CA GLU A 583 25.71 9.05 -1.15
C GLU A 583 25.12 8.21 0.01
N SER A 584 25.85 8.05 1.12
CA SER A 584 25.31 7.40 2.33
C SER A 584 24.07 8.14 2.87
N VAL A 585 23.08 7.36 3.30
CA VAL A 585 21.83 7.84 3.92
C VAL A 585 22.12 8.64 5.19
N VAL A 586 23.12 8.20 5.97
CA VAL A 586 23.56 8.87 7.18
C VAL A 586 24.73 9.81 6.86
N ASN A 587 24.70 11.03 7.38
CA ASN A 587 25.84 11.92 7.22
C ASN A 587 27.00 11.47 8.13
N PRO A 588 28.15 11.05 7.59
CA PRO A 588 29.27 10.52 8.37
C PRO A 588 29.94 11.60 9.23
N ARG A 589 29.68 12.88 8.98
CA ARG A 589 30.25 13.99 9.78
C ARG A 589 29.50 14.21 11.10
N ASN A 590 28.20 13.91 11.15
CA ASN A 590 27.36 14.24 12.30
C ASN A 590 26.43 13.11 12.76
N GLY A 591 26.30 12.02 11.98
CA GLY A 591 25.47 10.85 12.28
C GLY A 591 23.97 11.02 11.99
N PHE A 592 23.52 12.13 11.44
CA PHE A 592 22.08 12.39 11.19
C PHE A 592 21.66 11.96 9.77
N VAL A 593 20.37 11.72 9.56
CA VAL A 593 19.83 11.27 8.26
C VAL A 593 19.83 12.44 7.28
N ARG A 594 20.47 12.29 6.12
CA ARG A 594 20.49 13.31 5.07
C ARG A 594 19.11 13.45 4.43
N VAL A 595 18.58 14.66 4.42
CA VAL A 595 17.28 14.96 3.81
C VAL A 595 17.35 16.08 2.78
N LEU A 596 16.45 16.03 1.79
CA LEU A 596 16.15 17.15 0.91
C LEU A 596 15.28 18.19 1.64
N PRO A 597 15.14 19.43 1.12
CA PRO A 597 14.17 20.39 1.65
C PRO A 597 12.72 19.87 1.67
N THR A 598 12.38 18.88 0.84
CA THR A 598 11.08 18.18 0.84
C THR A 598 10.92 17.17 1.98
N MET A 599 11.93 17.01 2.84
CA MET A 599 12.06 16.03 3.93
C MET A 599 12.23 14.57 3.51
N GLN A 600 12.25 14.30 2.20
CA GLN A 600 12.66 13.00 1.66
C GLN A 600 14.13 12.71 2.01
N PHE A 601 14.47 11.45 2.12
CA PHE A 601 15.86 11.01 2.14
C PHE A 601 16.58 11.58 0.92
N ARG A 602 17.84 11.99 1.09
CA ARG A 602 18.62 12.57 0.00
C ARG A 602 19.03 11.54 -1.06
N ASP A 603 19.11 10.27 -0.68
CA ASP A 603 19.44 9.19 -1.61
C ASP A 603 18.25 8.93 -2.57
N PRO A 604 18.44 9.10 -3.89
CA PRO A 604 17.36 8.98 -4.87
C PRO A 604 16.81 7.55 -5.01
N ARG A 605 17.48 6.53 -4.45
CA ARG A 605 16.98 5.15 -4.42
C ARG A 605 15.80 4.97 -3.46
N TYR A 606 15.63 5.91 -2.53
CA TYR A 606 14.60 5.84 -1.49
C TYR A 606 13.69 7.09 -1.50
N PRO A 607 13.05 7.42 -2.64
CA PRO A 607 12.27 8.65 -2.79
C PRO A 607 11.02 8.67 -1.90
N HIS A 608 10.58 7.51 -1.43
CA HIS A 608 9.41 7.32 -0.57
C HIS A 608 9.75 7.31 0.94
N LEU A 609 11.03 7.42 1.31
CA LEU A 609 11.47 7.53 2.70
C LEU A 609 11.66 8.99 3.09
N PHE A 610 11.20 9.35 4.28
CA PHE A 610 11.27 10.70 4.85
C PHE A 610 11.89 10.66 6.23
N ALA A 611 12.55 11.74 6.65
CA ALA A 611 12.99 11.90 8.05
C ALA A 611 12.59 13.28 8.59
N VAL A 612 12.10 13.30 9.82
CA VAL A 612 11.62 14.51 10.51
C VAL A 612 12.01 14.53 11.98
N GLY A 613 12.02 15.72 12.58
CA GLY A 613 12.45 15.92 13.95
C GLY A 613 13.97 15.86 14.08
N ASP A 614 14.45 15.56 15.29
CA ASP A 614 15.87 15.73 15.59
C ASP A 614 16.79 14.79 14.81
N ILE A 615 16.27 13.66 14.29
CA ILE A 615 17.03 12.70 13.49
C ILE A 615 17.43 13.26 12.10
N ALA A 616 16.70 14.25 11.58
CA ALA A 616 16.89 14.76 10.22
C ALA A 616 17.99 15.83 10.16
N ASP A 617 18.94 15.67 9.23
CA ASP A 617 19.96 16.66 8.91
C ASP A 617 19.42 17.77 7.99
N SER A 618 18.42 18.50 8.49
CA SER A 618 17.65 19.48 7.72
C SER A 618 18.23 20.90 7.76
N GLY A 619 19.33 21.11 8.50
CA GLY A 619 19.87 22.44 8.81
C GLY A 619 19.09 23.22 9.86
N ALA A 620 17.89 22.78 10.25
CA ALA A 620 17.16 23.38 11.35
C ALA A 620 17.75 22.96 12.70
N HIS A 621 17.67 23.86 13.70
CA HIS A 621 18.04 23.52 15.07
C HIS A 621 17.13 22.42 15.64
N LYS A 622 17.68 21.58 16.50
CA LYS A 622 17.03 20.40 17.08
C LYS A 622 16.08 20.81 18.21
N ALA A 623 14.78 20.84 17.90
CA ALA A 623 13.72 21.26 18.81
C ALA A 623 12.33 20.84 18.29
N ALA A 624 11.36 20.80 19.19
CA ALA A 624 9.99 20.36 18.90
C ALA A 624 9.29 21.21 17.82
N ARG A 625 9.47 22.54 17.84
CA ARG A 625 8.82 23.45 16.87
C ARG A 625 9.33 23.25 15.44
N PRO A 626 10.65 23.26 15.17
CA PRO A 626 11.19 22.84 13.88
C PRO A 626 10.71 21.44 13.47
N GLY A 627 10.69 20.48 14.40
CA GLY A 627 10.17 19.13 14.12
C GLY A 627 8.73 19.12 13.63
N ALA A 628 7.85 19.94 14.21
CA ALA A 628 6.46 20.07 13.76
C ALA A 628 6.34 20.66 12.35
N VAL A 629 7.18 21.65 12.02
CA VAL A 629 7.23 22.21 10.66
C VAL A 629 7.72 21.17 9.65
N GLN A 630 8.78 20.42 9.98
CA GLN A 630 9.28 19.32 9.15
C GLN A 630 8.21 18.25 8.93
N ALA A 631 7.48 17.85 9.98
CA ALA A 631 6.38 16.90 9.88
C ALA A 631 5.27 17.39 8.94
N ALA A 632 4.92 18.68 8.99
CA ALA A 632 3.92 19.26 8.10
C ALA A 632 4.38 19.25 6.62
N VAL A 633 5.66 19.53 6.36
CA VAL A 633 6.25 19.44 5.02
C VAL A 633 6.21 18.01 4.50
N ALA A 634 6.69 17.04 5.30
CA ALA A 634 6.68 15.63 4.93
C ALA A 634 5.24 15.13 4.66
N ALA A 635 4.29 15.46 5.52
CA ALA A 635 2.89 15.05 5.37
C ALA A 635 2.27 15.59 4.06
N ARG A 636 2.49 16.87 3.73
CA ARG A 636 1.99 17.46 2.46
C ARG A 636 2.62 16.79 1.23
N ASN A 637 3.92 16.54 1.27
CA ASN A 637 4.61 15.87 0.16
C ASN A 637 4.20 14.40 0.01
N ILE A 638 4.04 13.67 1.11
CA ILE A 638 3.49 12.30 1.07
C ILE A 638 2.08 12.32 0.50
N ALA A 639 1.21 13.23 0.94
CA ALA A 639 -0.15 13.35 0.40
C ALA A 639 -0.15 13.63 -1.12
N ALA A 640 0.75 14.49 -1.61
CA ALA A 640 0.90 14.74 -3.05
C ALA A 640 1.39 13.48 -3.79
N LEU A 641 2.41 12.80 -3.28
CA LEU A 641 2.95 11.58 -3.88
C LEU A 641 1.93 10.43 -3.90
N VAL A 642 1.10 10.31 -2.85
CA VAL A 642 0.05 9.29 -2.72
C VAL A 642 -0.97 9.37 -3.86
N VAL A 643 -1.24 10.57 -4.38
CA VAL A 643 -2.16 10.80 -5.51
C VAL A 643 -1.43 10.95 -6.86
N GLY A 644 -0.14 10.59 -6.92
CA GLY A 644 0.68 10.63 -8.15
C GLY A 644 1.18 12.03 -8.54
N GLY A 645 1.15 12.99 -7.63
CA GLY A 645 1.71 14.33 -7.81
C GLY A 645 3.19 14.43 -7.42
N GLU A 646 3.77 15.62 -7.57
CA GLU A 646 5.18 15.91 -7.25
C GLU A 646 5.34 16.52 -5.84
N PRO A 647 6.45 16.23 -5.12
CA PRO A 647 6.73 16.78 -3.80
C PRO A 647 7.28 18.22 -3.95
N THR A 648 6.40 19.21 -3.83
CA THR A 648 6.73 20.62 -4.06
C THR A 648 6.94 21.44 -2.79
N GLU A 649 6.44 20.95 -1.65
CA GLU A 649 6.55 21.66 -0.38
C GLU A 649 8.00 21.61 0.13
N ARG A 650 8.56 22.76 0.52
CA ARG A 650 9.94 22.87 0.97
C ARG A 650 10.03 23.46 2.37
N LEU A 651 10.90 22.87 3.19
CA LEU A 651 11.25 23.41 4.50
C LEU A 651 11.93 24.78 4.34
N SER A 652 11.33 25.80 4.95
CA SER A 652 11.98 27.08 5.24
C SER A 652 12.56 27.04 6.64
N VAL A 653 13.88 27.23 6.76
CA VAL A 653 14.56 27.27 8.06
C VAL A 653 14.50 28.69 8.61
N ALA A 654 13.64 28.90 9.61
CA ALA A 654 13.58 30.15 10.35
C ALA A 654 14.79 30.31 11.30
N PRO A 655 15.14 31.56 11.70
CA PRO A 655 16.15 31.80 12.74
C PRO A 655 15.88 30.99 14.00
N ALA A 656 16.94 30.52 14.66
CA ALA A 656 16.82 29.70 15.86
C ALA A 656 16.03 30.44 16.95
N GLY A 657 15.05 29.76 17.55
CA GLY A 657 14.20 30.34 18.58
C GLY A 657 13.89 29.32 19.65
N ILE A 658 13.86 29.77 20.90
CA ILE A 658 13.68 28.90 22.07
C ILE A 658 12.78 29.58 23.10
N HIS A 659 11.93 28.77 23.73
CA HIS A 659 11.35 29.08 25.02
C HIS A 659 12.19 28.36 26.08
N LEU A 660 12.99 29.12 26.82
CA LEU A 660 13.94 28.59 27.80
C LEU A 660 13.51 29.03 29.19
N THR A 661 13.30 28.04 30.07
CA THR A 661 13.07 28.34 31.49
C THR A 661 14.39 28.70 32.15
N LEU A 662 14.34 29.71 32.99
CA LEU A 662 15.46 30.27 33.75
C LEU A 662 15.22 30.05 35.25
N GLY A 663 14.57 28.93 35.57
CA GLY A 663 14.01 28.56 36.86
C GLY A 663 12.60 27.99 36.70
N LEU A 664 11.90 27.81 37.83
CA LEU A 664 10.52 27.33 37.86
C LEU A 664 9.55 28.42 37.39
N THR A 665 9.77 29.68 37.77
CA THR A 665 8.81 30.78 37.57
C THR A 665 9.26 31.83 36.54
N ARG A 666 10.53 31.80 36.13
CA ARG A 666 11.09 32.71 35.13
C ARG A 666 11.41 31.99 33.83
N ASN A 667 11.11 32.63 32.71
CA ASN A 667 11.47 32.12 31.39
C ASN A 667 11.78 33.25 30.40
N VAL A 668 12.36 32.87 29.27
CA VAL A 668 12.63 33.75 28.15
C VAL A 668 12.16 33.09 26.86
N ILE A 669 11.42 33.84 26.05
CA ILE A 669 11.26 33.54 24.63
C ILE A 669 12.32 34.33 23.89
N PHE A 670 13.29 33.63 23.31
CA PHE A 670 14.41 34.21 22.60
C PHE A 670 14.41 33.75 21.15
N ARG A 671 14.66 34.65 20.20
CA ARG A 671 14.84 34.31 18.79
C ARG A 671 16.02 35.08 18.20
N ASN A 672 16.90 34.37 17.51
CA ASN A 672 18.01 34.97 16.78
C ASN A 672 17.51 35.99 15.75
N PRO A 673 18.32 37.03 15.44
CA PRO A 673 18.00 37.97 14.39
C PRO A 673 17.75 37.25 13.06
N ASN A 674 16.74 37.72 12.31
CA ASN A 674 16.58 37.32 10.92
C ASN A 674 17.50 38.16 10.02
N THR A 675 18.76 37.75 9.92
CA THR A 675 19.77 38.46 9.12
C THR A 675 19.39 38.57 7.64
N ALA A 676 18.62 37.60 7.11
CA ALA A 676 18.09 37.65 5.74
C ALA A 676 17.04 38.75 5.54
N ALA A 677 16.34 39.16 6.61
CA ALA A 677 15.43 40.30 6.60
C ALA A 677 16.08 41.62 7.04
N GLY A 678 17.40 41.62 7.30
CA GLY A 678 18.15 42.78 7.77
C GLY A 678 18.13 43.02 9.28
N ASP A 679 17.55 42.12 10.07
CA ASP A 679 17.59 42.23 11.54
C ASP A 679 19.02 42.02 12.04
N THR A 680 19.46 42.87 12.97
CA THR A 680 20.75 42.72 13.67
C THR A 680 20.58 42.27 15.12
N GLU A 681 19.47 42.63 15.75
CA GLU A 681 19.19 42.34 17.16
C GLU A 681 18.27 41.13 17.34
N PRO A 682 18.47 40.33 18.40
CA PRO A 682 17.57 39.23 18.72
C PRO A 682 16.24 39.75 19.27
N PHE A 683 15.18 38.97 19.07
CA PHE A 683 13.93 39.17 19.81
C PHE A 683 14.07 38.53 21.20
N VAL A 684 13.74 39.30 22.23
CA VAL A 684 13.79 38.87 23.63
C VAL A 684 12.48 39.24 24.30
N ASN A 685 11.82 38.24 24.89
CA ASN A 685 10.65 38.44 25.75
C ASN A 685 10.86 37.69 27.06
N LEU A 686 11.14 38.43 28.13
CA LEU A 686 11.32 37.90 29.48
C LEU A 686 9.97 37.82 30.19
N LYS A 687 9.75 36.73 30.91
CA LYS A 687 8.53 36.52 31.69
C LYS A 687 8.88 36.08 33.11
N ASP A 688 8.28 36.77 34.08
CA ASP A 688 8.38 36.53 35.52
C ASP A 688 7.02 36.82 36.16
N ASP A 689 6.00 35.99 35.84
CA ASP A 689 4.63 36.17 36.34
C ASP A 689 4.36 35.39 37.64
N GLY A 690 5.42 34.84 38.25
CA GLY A 690 5.34 34.03 39.47
C GLY A 690 4.67 32.66 39.29
N ARG A 691 4.31 32.27 38.06
CA ARG A 691 3.68 30.97 37.77
C ARG A 691 4.71 29.97 37.30
N GLU A 692 4.57 28.72 37.74
CA GLU A 692 5.44 27.65 37.28
C GLU A 692 5.29 27.39 35.78
N ASP A 693 6.39 27.49 35.04
CA ASP A 693 6.43 27.30 33.60
C ASP A 693 6.72 25.83 33.24
N MET A 694 5.80 24.93 33.61
CA MET A 694 5.94 23.49 33.32
C MET A 694 5.30 23.08 31.99
N GLY A 695 4.18 23.70 31.62
CA GLY A 695 3.52 23.57 30.31
C GLY A 695 3.09 22.16 29.89
N ILE A 696 3.24 21.14 30.73
CA ILE A 696 3.06 19.73 30.38
C ILE A 696 1.60 19.36 30.07
N GLU A 697 0.64 20.01 30.74
CA GLU A 697 -0.79 19.76 30.54
C GLU A 697 -1.22 20.09 29.10
N GLY A 698 -0.72 21.21 28.57
CA GLY A 698 -0.93 21.59 27.17
C GLY A 698 -0.27 20.63 26.17
N VAL A 699 0.71 19.83 26.60
CA VAL A 699 1.27 18.76 25.75
C VAL A 699 0.33 17.55 25.71
N TRP A 700 -0.26 17.16 26.84
CA TRP A 700 -1.26 16.07 26.90
C TRP A 700 -2.47 16.38 26.01
N VAL A 701 -3.01 17.60 26.11
CA VAL A 701 -4.13 18.05 25.26
C VAL A 701 -3.76 18.00 23.78
N ARG A 702 -2.58 18.49 23.39
CA ARG A 702 -2.11 18.42 21.99
C ARG A 702 -1.90 16.99 21.48
N ARG A 703 -1.76 16.00 22.37
CA ARG A 703 -1.65 14.58 22.04
C ARG A 703 -3.01 13.86 22.06
N GLY A 704 -4.11 14.59 22.23
CA GLY A 704 -5.47 14.06 22.21
C GLY A 704 -5.92 13.45 23.54
N VAL A 705 -5.12 13.56 24.61
CA VAL A 705 -5.47 13.02 25.92
C VAL A 705 -6.04 14.14 26.78
N VAL A 706 -7.34 14.07 27.05
CA VAL A 706 -8.02 14.99 27.98
C VAL A 706 -7.80 14.46 29.38
N VAL A 707 -7.27 15.32 30.26
CA VAL A 707 -7.04 15.00 31.68
C VAL A 707 -8.03 15.77 32.52
N THR A 708 -8.94 15.06 33.20
CA THR A 708 -9.97 15.65 34.07
C THR A 708 -9.64 15.56 35.56
N SER A 709 -8.67 14.73 35.92
CA SER A 709 -8.19 14.56 37.30
C SER A 709 -6.68 14.27 37.34
N PRO A 710 -5.95 14.65 38.43
CA PRO A 710 -4.53 14.37 38.55
C PRO A 710 -4.16 12.87 38.45
N GLN A 711 -5.06 11.97 38.84
CA GLN A 711 -4.86 10.53 38.81
C GLN A 711 -4.70 10.01 37.37
N GLU A 712 -5.30 10.66 36.38
CA GLU A 712 -5.21 10.26 34.97
C GLU A 712 -3.81 10.47 34.39
N TYR A 713 -2.96 11.28 35.01
CA TYR A 713 -1.55 11.36 34.60
C TYR A 713 -0.78 10.06 34.89
N HIS A 714 -1.34 9.10 35.63
CA HIS A 714 -0.74 7.79 35.89
C HIS A 714 -1.11 6.70 34.87
N LEU A 715 -1.99 7.00 33.91
CA LEU A 715 -2.44 6.11 32.84
C LEU A 715 -1.30 5.49 32.01
#